data_AF-A0A242CEZ0-F1
#
_entry.id   AF-A0A242CEZ0-F1
#
_cell.length_a   1.000
_cell.length_b   1.000
_cell.length_c   1.000
_cell.angle_alpha   90.00
_cell.angle_beta   90.00
_cell.angle_gamma   90.00
#
_symmetry.space_group_name_H-M   'P 1'
#
loop_
_entity.id
_entity.type
_entity.pdbx_description
1 polymer ?
#
loop_
_entity_poly.entity_id
_entity_poly.type
_entity_poly.pdbx_seq_one_letter_code
_entity_poly.pdbx_strand_id
1 'polypeptide(L)'
;MKNTKNKNMVNATEQKYRAKMVKGKKGWLIKGMLFSTLLFGGAFLVESETVQAAEWQVNSVETIKATLKENQSSYTFVEGDTFYNIALAVNVKWETLMTANGFELGSQYSVPVGTTISFVGSKMTVTNAAGEVISETQLNNNDKIDTTQPFAGQATTNQPAKTNTGTNNKPNASLPITKPSTPSKNPTADKEQAESQLEEVEKDKEQVEKEKEEVEKELAALNESNNGTLLDLQAKRDDLQQKVEEAQTAYDLQLAAVTNAEAKVAEATTAQATAQTTLENAQTTLATAQANADAAQNRVNDVQAQMDALTEQATTANDAAAQAKLAALQLEMDAAQANLTTYQNELNVATDNLTTAQTNYDRATTQLTTVEAELATARANVEAAQAALVTAETQLNSLPETVIASTVEEAKKLQKQLADFEVRLKELDTQITTLKDKIEQLNQQIAQLDQQADQSKKDFEDIKDFANNVVENLPDETPVTNANDTANNTEKELPEINNGGTTAPSNEDKYVTVNVDEAGNVLTDLTGYVKVSESEAVKTVETLPNGNTITTYTTTVTYHKTINTDKSVTYHIDEAGNPIDEADLVNYIELSRDNSVTVETLPNGDTVTTQITTIVYRKTNNTDKHVTITIDEAGNVITDLTGYTKISESEAVKTVETLPNGDTVTTYTTTITYHKNVNTDKHVTINVDESGKVLTDLTDYEKVSESTSVKSVETLPNGDTITTYTTTVTYKKKATTTDPIIDNILSSTDKKITDIKNQVSKDDTAVSLEQARELTDAELTAKVAEEFAKMVQAEQANYKYNQTNLTTDDKVGDRTSSRAVEVMYNFDHARPENDLEDGTYKLSYNTGDTQMANTTENISQSTISASKVNGDSSELAKLIAQAMFQQYIEEERAAYLAGNTSAAMHYSNIAAKGYTDMSVGVFVVKQGNNYVVTTTVITGNHSTAR
;
A
#
# COMPACT_ATOMS: atom_id res chain seq x y z
N MET A 1 12.01 45.29 43.83
CA MET A 1 13.34 45.35 44.50
C MET A 1 14.21 44.21 43.98
N LYS A 2 15.54 44.40 43.94
CA LYS A 2 16.61 43.39 43.74
C LYS A 2 16.58 42.49 42.48
N ASN A 3 17.61 42.65 41.65
CA ASN A 3 18.15 41.68 40.68
C ASN A 3 18.41 40.30 41.35
N THR A 4 18.46 39.16 40.64
CA THR A 4 19.64 38.79 39.83
C THR A 4 19.50 37.59 38.87
N LYS A 5 20.16 37.75 37.70
CA LYS A 5 20.93 36.77 36.90
C LYS A 5 20.21 35.68 36.09
N ASN A 6 20.54 35.68 34.79
CA ASN A 6 20.45 34.55 33.87
C ASN A 6 21.03 33.26 34.48
N LYS A 7 20.45 32.12 34.10
CA LYS A 7 21.19 30.87 33.92
C LYS A 7 20.75 30.22 32.61
N ASN A 8 21.74 29.74 31.88
CA ASN A 8 21.71 29.27 30.50
C ASN A 8 20.52 28.36 30.18
N MET A 9 19.92 28.54 29.00
CA MET A 9 19.35 27.41 28.26
C MET A 9 20.48 26.41 28.02
N VAL A 10 20.28 25.16 28.45
CA VAL A 10 21.21 24.06 28.18
C VAL A 10 20.46 23.01 27.39
N ASN A 11 20.89 22.83 26.15
CA ASN A 11 20.66 21.69 25.25
C ASN A 11 19.57 20.71 25.69
N ALA A 12 18.31 21.04 25.37
CA ALA A 12 17.41 20.00 24.91
C ALA A 12 17.92 19.57 23.53
N THR A 13 18.70 18.49 23.47
CA THR A 13 19.05 17.88 22.19
C THR A 13 17.78 17.44 21.50
N GLU A 14 17.50 18.03 20.34
CA GLU A 14 16.38 17.73 19.49
C GLU A 14 16.38 16.22 19.15
N GLN A 15 15.51 15.45 19.80
CA GLN A 15 15.19 14.10 19.36
C GLN A 15 14.48 14.22 18.01
N LYS A 16 15.27 14.16 16.94
CA LYS A 16 14.77 14.12 15.57
C LYS A 16 14.02 12.81 15.37
N TYR A 17 12.73 12.83 15.67
CA TYR A 17 11.78 11.80 15.25
C TYR A 17 11.89 11.66 13.72
N ARG A 18 12.44 10.53 13.27
CA ARG A 18 12.54 10.16 11.86
C ARG A 18 11.62 8.96 11.66
N ALA A 19 10.64 9.10 10.77
CA ALA A 19 9.73 8.01 10.46
C ALA A 19 10.48 6.89 9.71
N LYS A 20 10.14 5.62 9.98
CA LYS A 20 10.64 4.46 9.24
C LYS A 20 9.67 4.14 8.10
N MET A 21 10.18 3.81 6.92
CA MET A 21 9.37 3.24 5.84
C MET A 21 9.48 1.72 5.80
N VAL A 22 8.35 1.05 5.61
CA VAL A 22 8.26 -0.41 5.42
C VAL A 22 7.65 -0.69 4.04
N LYS A 23 8.19 -1.65 3.29
CA LYS A 23 7.77 -1.93 1.91
C LYS A 23 6.70 -3.02 1.85
N GLY A 24 5.47 -2.63 1.51
CA GLY A 24 4.38 -3.57 1.20
C GLY A 24 4.36 -3.97 -0.27
N LYS A 25 3.58 -5.01 -0.62
CA LYS A 25 3.48 -5.55 -1.99
C LYS A 25 2.86 -4.62 -3.05
N LYS A 26 2.50 -3.37 -2.69
CA LYS A 26 2.02 -2.32 -3.60
C LYS A 26 2.67 -0.94 -3.39
N GLY A 27 3.67 -0.79 -2.51
CA GLY A 27 4.30 0.51 -2.24
C GLY A 27 5.01 0.59 -0.89
N TRP A 28 5.62 1.73 -0.59
CA TRP A 28 6.22 2.02 0.72
C TRP A 28 5.20 2.70 1.64
N LEU A 29 5.17 2.30 2.91
CA LEU A 29 4.31 2.86 3.96
C LEU A 29 5.18 3.50 5.06
N ILE A 30 4.85 4.75 5.42
CA ILE A 30 5.54 5.50 6.47
C ILE A 30 4.91 5.16 7.83
N LYS A 31 5.64 4.43 8.69
CA LYS A 31 5.27 4.29 10.11
C LYS A 31 5.96 5.40 10.92
N GLY A 32 5.17 6.30 11.51
CA GLY A 32 5.68 7.36 12.39
C GLY A 32 4.83 8.63 12.49
N MET A 33 3.88 8.88 11.57
CA MET A 33 2.96 10.01 11.70
C MET A 33 1.76 9.66 12.59
N LEU A 34 1.86 9.97 13.88
CA LEU A 34 0.68 10.38 14.64
C LEU A 34 0.26 11.76 14.12
N PHE A 35 -0.88 11.84 13.43
CA PHE A 35 -1.52 13.10 13.08
C PHE A 35 -2.18 13.73 14.33
N SER A 36 -1.36 14.19 15.27
CA SER A 36 -1.79 14.78 16.54
C SER A 36 -2.12 16.28 16.46
N THR A 37 -2.48 16.77 15.26
CA THR A 37 -2.79 18.19 15.00
C THR A 37 -3.97 18.38 14.02
N LEU A 38 -5.19 18.12 14.47
CA LEU A 38 -6.31 19.09 14.38
C LEU A 38 -7.57 18.54 15.07
N LEU A 39 -7.89 19.04 16.27
CA LEU A 39 -9.27 19.08 16.80
C LEU A 39 -9.39 20.06 17.98
N PHE A 40 -9.16 21.35 17.70
CA PHE A 40 -9.73 22.45 18.47
C PHE A 40 -10.40 23.41 17.48
N GLY A 41 -11.65 23.77 17.76
CA GLY A 41 -12.55 24.33 16.76
C GLY A 41 -12.27 25.78 16.33
N GLY A 42 -12.63 26.09 15.09
CA GLY A 42 -12.61 27.43 14.51
C GLY A 42 -12.90 27.35 13.02
N ALA A 43 -13.99 27.96 12.55
CA ALA A 43 -14.36 27.93 11.14
C ALA A 43 -13.46 28.89 10.33
N PHE A 44 -12.74 28.35 9.34
CA PHE A 44 -12.07 29.15 8.29
C PHE A 44 -12.09 28.42 6.95
N LEU A 45 -12.43 29.17 5.90
CA LEU A 45 -12.24 28.80 4.50
C LEU A 45 -10.79 29.06 4.11
N VAL A 46 -10.10 28.07 3.54
CA VAL A 46 -8.83 28.23 2.80
C VAL A 46 -8.85 27.27 1.61
N GLU A 47 -8.22 27.68 0.51
CA GLU A 47 -8.26 27.00 -0.79
C GLU A 47 -7.44 25.70 -0.82
N SER A 48 -7.82 24.77 -1.68
CA SER A 48 -7.13 23.49 -1.89
C SER A 48 -5.99 23.62 -2.90
N GLU A 49 -4.76 23.85 -2.44
CA GLU A 49 -3.57 23.64 -3.29
C GLU A 49 -3.37 22.14 -3.55
N THR A 50 -3.46 21.74 -4.82
CA THR A 50 -3.29 20.35 -5.24
C THR A 50 -1.82 19.98 -5.40
N VAL A 51 -1.19 19.60 -4.28
CA VAL A 51 0.16 19.02 -4.28
C VAL A 51 0.15 17.68 -5.03
N GLN A 52 0.52 17.70 -6.31
CA GLN A 52 0.84 16.47 -7.03
C GLN A 52 2.14 15.88 -6.44
N ALA A 53 2.02 14.74 -5.77
CA ALA A 53 3.17 13.96 -5.36
C ALA A 53 3.87 13.41 -6.60
N ALA A 54 5.11 13.83 -6.84
CA ALA A 54 5.95 13.23 -7.87
C ALA A 54 6.26 11.77 -7.50
N GLU A 55 6.04 10.84 -8.43
CA GLU A 55 6.35 9.43 -8.20
C GLU A 55 7.86 9.21 -8.13
N TRP A 56 8.38 8.92 -6.93
CA TRP A 56 9.79 8.61 -6.72
C TRP A 56 10.19 7.36 -7.51
N GLN A 57 11.24 7.49 -8.34
CA GLN A 57 11.82 6.39 -9.10
C GLN A 57 13.28 6.16 -8.65
N VAL A 58 13.70 4.90 -8.66
CA VAL A 58 15.06 4.51 -8.26
C VAL A 58 16.04 4.66 -9.43
N ASN A 59 17.18 5.31 -9.19
CA ASN A 59 18.26 5.41 -10.17
C ASN A 59 18.92 4.05 -10.36
N SER A 60 19.01 3.56 -11.60
CA SER A 60 19.67 2.29 -11.89
C SER A 60 21.18 2.39 -11.79
N VAL A 61 21.85 1.24 -11.69
CA VAL A 61 23.32 1.15 -11.65
C VAL A 61 23.94 1.78 -12.91
N GLU A 62 23.26 1.68 -14.05
CA GLU A 62 23.66 2.25 -15.34
C GLU A 62 23.54 3.78 -15.34
N THR A 63 22.48 4.34 -14.77
CA THR A 63 22.31 5.80 -14.61
C THR A 63 23.40 6.39 -13.71
N ILE A 64 23.74 5.70 -12.61
CA ILE A 64 24.81 6.11 -11.70
C ILE A 64 26.19 5.97 -12.39
N LYS A 65 26.43 4.88 -13.14
CA LYS A 65 27.65 4.71 -13.96
C LYS A 65 27.76 5.74 -15.09
N ALA A 66 26.65 6.23 -15.65
CA ALA A 66 26.65 7.25 -16.69
C ALA A 66 26.99 8.66 -16.17
N THR A 67 26.83 8.92 -14.87
CA THR A 67 27.22 10.18 -14.22
C THR A 67 28.65 10.14 -13.66
N LEU A 68 29.15 8.95 -13.31
CA LEU A 68 30.57 8.66 -13.06
C LEU A 68 31.39 8.68 -14.37
N LYS A 69 31.85 9.87 -14.78
CA LYS A 69 32.70 10.01 -15.99
C LYS A 69 34.07 9.35 -15.80
N GLU A 70 34.72 9.03 -16.92
CA GLU A 70 36.08 8.50 -16.94
C GLU A 70 37.05 9.44 -16.18
N ASN A 71 37.78 8.89 -15.20
CA ASN A 71 38.62 9.60 -14.21
C ASN A 71 37.90 10.44 -13.14
N GLN A 72 36.55 10.45 -13.07
CA GLN A 72 35.80 11.15 -12.03
C GLN A 72 35.65 10.27 -10.77
N SER A 73 36.65 10.30 -9.89
CA SER A 73 36.70 9.46 -8.68
C SER A 73 35.79 9.92 -7.52
N SER A 74 34.72 10.66 -7.81
CA SER A 74 33.76 11.14 -6.81
C SER A 74 32.32 11.14 -7.31
N TYR A 75 31.39 10.85 -6.39
CA TYR A 75 29.95 10.78 -6.66
C TYR A 75 29.17 11.49 -5.56
N THR A 76 28.24 12.37 -5.96
CA THR A 76 27.31 13.06 -5.04
C THR A 76 25.94 12.41 -5.14
N PHE A 77 25.39 12.00 -4.00
CA PHE A 77 24.10 11.32 -3.92
C PHE A 77 22.98 12.27 -4.38
N VAL A 78 22.13 11.80 -5.29
CA VAL A 78 20.97 12.52 -5.82
C VAL A 78 19.66 11.84 -5.41
N GLU A 79 18.54 12.51 -5.65
CA GLU A 79 17.23 11.89 -5.45
C GLU A 79 17.05 10.68 -6.37
N GLY A 80 16.52 9.58 -5.82
CA GLY A 80 16.39 8.28 -6.49
C GLY A 80 17.51 7.28 -6.16
N ASP A 81 18.60 7.70 -5.52
CA ASP A 81 19.72 6.81 -5.20
C ASP A 81 19.47 5.83 -4.03
N THR A 82 20.23 4.74 -4.01
CA THR A 82 20.31 3.78 -2.90
C THR A 82 21.76 3.36 -2.66
N PHE A 83 22.12 3.02 -1.42
CA PHE A 83 23.46 2.52 -1.12
C PHE A 83 23.80 1.26 -1.95
N TYR A 84 22.82 0.41 -2.23
CA TYR A 84 22.98 -0.79 -3.05
C TYR A 84 23.35 -0.48 -4.51
N ASN A 85 22.65 0.46 -5.17
CA ASN A 85 22.96 0.79 -6.56
C ASN A 85 24.25 1.61 -6.69
N ILE A 86 24.56 2.48 -5.72
CA ILE A 86 25.84 3.20 -5.67
C ILE A 86 26.99 2.21 -5.46
N ALA A 87 26.86 1.26 -4.53
CA ALA A 87 27.84 0.20 -4.27
C ALA A 87 28.21 -0.59 -5.54
N LEU A 88 27.20 -1.01 -6.31
CA LEU A 88 27.36 -1.68 -7.62
C LEU A 88 27.94 -0.76 -8.73
N ALA A 89 27.84 0.57 -8.55
CA ALA A 89 28.45 1.55 -9.43
C ALA A 89 29.93 1.81 -9.11
N VAL A 90 30.30 1.89 -7.82
CA VAL A 90 31.67 2.21 -7.37
C VAL A 90 32.52 0.99 -6.98
N ASN A 91 31.99 -0.23 -7.11
CA ASN A 91 32.66 -1.49 -6.75
C ASN A 91 33.11 -1.55 -5.28
N VAL A 92 32.29 -1.04 -4.37
CA VAL A 92 32.47 -1.16 -2.90
C VAL A 92 31.26 -1.88 -2.35
N LYS A 93 31.43 -2.83 -1.44
CA LYS A 93 30.34 -3.50 -0.71
C LYS A 93 29.40 -2.48 -0.07
N TRP A 94 28.10 -2.69 -0.19
CA TRP A 94 27.10 -1.71 0.26
C TRP A 94 27.13 -1.54 1.77
N GLU A 95 27.50 -2.59 2.51
CA GLU A 95 27.74 -2.60 3.95
C GLU A 95 28.89 -1.65 4.32
N THR A 96 30.06 -1.80 3.68
CA THR A 96 31.24 -0.93 3.86
C THR A 96 30.91 0.52 3.49
N LEU A 97 30.20 0.73 2.37
CA LEU A 97 29.83 2.06 1.90
C LEU A 97 28.86 2.77 2.85
N MET A 98 27.81 2.09 3.30
CA MET A 98 26.80 2.59 4.22
C MET A 98 27.39 2.88 5.60
N THR A 99 28.19 1.96 6.15
CA THR A 99 28.89 2.14 7.43
C THR A 99 29.84 3.34 7.39
N ALA A 100 30.61 3.49 6.29
CA ALA A 100 31.47 4.66 6.09
C ALA A 100 30.71 5.99 5.97
N ASN A 101 29.45 5.97 5.51
CA ASN A 101 28.57 7.15 5.52
C ASN A 101 27.94 7.44 6.91
N GLY A 102 28.21 6.61 7.92
CA GLY A 102 27.67 6.76 9.27
C GLY A 102 26.26 6.15 9.46
N PHE A 103 25.90 5.14 8.68
CA PHE A 103 24.58 4.49 8.71
C PHE A 103 24.66 3.03 9.15
N GLU A 104 23.64 2.61 9.91
CA GLU A 104 23.48 1.25 10.43
C GLU A 104 22.72 0.33 9.45
N LEU A 105 22.88 -0.98 9.63
CA LEU A 105 22.15 -2.02 8.89
C LEU A 105 20.64 -1.79 8.91
N GLY A 106 19.99 -1.90 7.74
CA GLY A 106 18.61 -1.48 7.52
C GLY A 106 18.48 -0.16 6.74
N SER A 107 19.54 0.66 6.66
CA SER A 107 19.52 1.96 5.98
C SER A 107 19.71 1.90 4.44
N GLN A 108 19.99 0.73 3.86
CA GLN A 108 20.48 0.57 2.48
C GLN A 108 19.63 1.18 1.35
N TYR A 109 18.35 1.46 1.60
CA TYR A 109 17.41 2.04 0.63
C TYR A 109 17.14 3.54 0.82
N SER A 110 17.88 4.23 1.69
CA SER A 110 17.77 5.67 1.93
C SER A 110 19.14 6.31 2.06
N VAL A 111 19.44 7.29 1.21
CA VAL A 111 20.73 7.99 1.21
C VAL A 111 20.55 9.49 1.49
N PRO A 112 21.50 10.13 2.21
CA PRO A 112 21.48 11.58 2.43
C PRO A 112 21.87 12.33 1.16
N VAL A 113 20.88 12.72 0.36
CA VAL A 113 21.03 13.54 -0.86
C VAL A 113 21.95 14.76 -0.61
N GLY A 114 22.88 15.01 -1.54
CA GLY A 114 23.93 16.02 -1.43
C GLY A 114 25.22 15.55 -0.74
N THR A 115 25.21 14.38 -0.08
CA THR A 115 26.45 13.77 0.45
C THR A 115 27.32 13.27 -0.70
N THR A 116 28.63 13.50 -0.62
CA THR A 116 29.59 13.14 -1.67
C THR A 116 30.59 12.11 -1.15
N ILE A 117 30.69 10.99 -1.86
CA ILE A 117 31.79 10.03 -1.68
C ILE A 117 32.91 10.36 -2.67
N SER A 118 34.15 10.27 -2.22
CA SER A 118 35.33 10.53 -3.04
C SER A 118 36.40 9.49 -2.78
N PHE A 119 37.13 9.10 -3.83
CA PHE A 119 38.14 8.06 -3.79
C PHE A 119 39.49 8.57 -4.28
N VAL A 120 40.56 8.22 -3.56
CA VAL A 120 41.95 8.50 -3.91
C VAL A 120 42.76 7.23 -3.69
N GLY A 121 42.99 6.46 -4.76
CA GLY A 121 43.48 5.10 -4.63
C GLY A 121 42.49 4.24 -3.85
N SER A 122 42.99 3.55 -2.82
CA SER A 122 42.19 2.75 -1.89
C SER A 122 41.63 3.54 -0.69
N LYS A 123 41.84 4.86 -0.60
CA LYS A 123 41.21 5.71 0.42
C LYS A 123 39.87 6.23 -0.09
N MET A 124 38.82 6.10 0.72
CA MET A 124 37.52 6.73 0.50
C MET A 124 37.28 7.82 1.55
N THR A 125 36.86 9.01 1.14
CA THR A 125 36.51 10.15 2.01
C THR A 125 35.09 10.58 1.70
N VAL A 126 34.26 10.73 2.74
CA VAL A 126 32.84 11.10 2.64
C VAL A 126 32.65 12.52 3.15
N THR A 127 31.97 13.38 2.39
CA THR A 127 31.62 14.76 2.80
C THR A 127 30.12 15.00 2.77
N ASN A 128 29.60 15.81 3.69
CA ASN A 128 28.20 16.23 3.70
C ASN A 128 27.89 17.27 2.60
N ALA A 129 26.62 17.66 2.47
CA ALA A 129 26.17 18.67 1.50
C ALA A 129 26.74 20.09 1.72
N ALA A 130 27.40 20.36 2.86
CA ALA A 130 28.13 21.60 3.13
C ALA A 130 29.65 21.48 2.83
N GLY A 131 30.12 20.30 2.39
CA GLY A 131 31.52 20.01 2.09
C GLY A 131 32.36 19.56 3.29
N GLU A 132 31.77 19.37 4.47
CA GLU A 132 32.47 18.93 5.68
C GLU A 132 32.70 17.42 5.66
N VAL A 133 33.91 16.96 6.02
CA VAL A 133 34.24 15.52 6.07
C VAL A 133 33.48 14.82 7.19
N ILE A 134 32.65 13.84 6.82
CA ILE A 134 31.95 12.92 7.72
C ILE A 134 32.90 11.80 8.16
N SER A 135 33.65 11.23 7.23
CA SER A 135 34.54 10.10 7.50
C SER A 135 35.67 9.96 6.48
N GLU A 136 36.69 9.20 6.86
CA GLU A 136 37.71 8.67 5.96
C GLU A 136 37.92 7.18 6.24
N THR A 137 37.88 6.34 5.21
CA THR A 137 37.95 4.88 5.29
C THR A 137 39.06 4.36 4.38
N GLN A 138 39.93 3.48 4.92
CA GLN A 138 40.98 2.81 4.16
C GLN A 138 40.46 1.45 3.67
N LEU A 139 40.11 1.36 2.39
CA LEU A 139 39.55 0.17 1.79
C LEU A 139 40.65 -0.85 1.43
N ASN A 140 40.25 -2.12 1.35
CA ASN A 140 41.08 -3.26 0.98
C ASN A 140 40.34 -4.21 0.01
N ASN A 141 40.98 -5.28 -0.48
CA ASN A 141 40.36 -6.17 -1.47
C ASN A 141 39.08 -6.87 -0.98
N ASN A 142 38.90 -7.05 0.33
CA ASN A 142 37.69 -7.66 0.89
C ASN A 142 36.48 -6.70 0.87
N ASP A 143 36.69 -5.39 0.67
CA ASP A 143 35.64 -4.37 0.53
C ASP A 143 35.08 -4.27 -0.90
N LYS A 144 35.67 -4.97 -1.86
CA LYS A 144 35.20 -4.99 -3.26
C LYS A 144 34.01 -5.92 -3.44
N ILE A 145 33.20 -5.65 -4.47
CA ILE A 145 32.19 -6.59 -4.98
C ILE A 145 32.82 -7.51 -6.03
N ASP A 146 33.57 -6.92 -6.97
CA ASP A 146 34.43 -7.61 -7.93
C ASP A 146 35.90 -7.30 -7.60
N THR A 147 36.65 -8.33 -7.19
CA THR A 147 38.05 -8.20 -6.78
C THR A 147 38.98 -7.84 -7.95
N THR A 148 38.59 -8.15 -9.19
CA THR A 148 39.37 -7.91 -10.42
C THR A 148 39.32 -6.45 -10.87
N GLN A 149 38.27 -5.71 -10.50
CA GLN A 149 38.09 -4.31 -10.88
C GLN A 149 38.62 -3.32 -9.81
N PRO A 150 38.98 -2.08 -10.19
CA PRO A 150 39.32 -1.01 -9.26
C PRO A 150 38.09 -0.48 -8.51
N PHE A 151 38.30 0.35 -7.48
CA PHE A 151 37.24 1.17 -6.89
C PHE A 151 36.92 2.36 -7.81
N ALA A 152 35.64 2.70 -7.95
CA ALA A 152 35.12 3.83 -8.71
C ALA A 152 35.75 4.02 -10.12
N GLY A 153 36.06 2.91 -10.81
CA GLY A 153 36.63 2.94 -12.16
C GLY A 153 38.04 3.55 -12.26
N GLN A 154 38.77 3.74 -11.15
CA GLN A 154 40.09 4.37 -11.17
C GLN A 154 41.09 3.59 -12.04
N ALA A 155 41.85 4.31 -12.87
CA ALA A 155 42.96 3.76 -13.64
C ALA A 155 43.98 3.08 -12.70
N THR A 156 44.42 1.86 -13.06
CA THR A 156 45.32 1.06 -12.24
C THR A 156 46.73 1.64 -12.21
N THR A 157 47.01 2.46 -11.19
CA THR A 157 48.37 2.95 -10.90
C THR A 157 49.26 1.80 -10.41
N ASN A 158 49.83 1.07 -11.36
CA ASN A 158 50.80 0.01 -11.13
C ASN A 158 52.07 0.55 -10.46
N GLN A 159 52.08 0.58 -9.12
CA GLN A 159 53.27 0.82 -8.32
C GLN A 159 53.49 -0.39 -7.40
N PRO A 160 54.58 -1.17 -7.58
CA PRO A 160 54.74 -2.44 -6.89
C PRO A 160 54.94 -2.24 -5.38
N ALA A 161 54.13 -2.94 -4.59
CA ALA A 161 54.29 -3.00 -3.14
C ALA A 161 55.64 -3.66 -2.81
N LYS A 162 56.51 -2.92 -2.12
CA LYS A 162 57.84 -3.41 -1.73
C LYS A 162 57.72 -4.52 -0.69
N THR A 163 58.26 -5.68 -0.99
CA THR A 163 58.51 -6.74 0.00
C THR A 163 59.60 -6.28 0.99
N ASN A 164 59.19 -5.91 2.21
CA ASN A 164 60.11 -5.54 3.29
C ASN A 164 60.76 -6.78 3.94
N THR A 165 61.67 -7.44 3.23
CA THR A 165 62.57 -8.45 3.81
C THR A 165 63.71 -7.78 4.59
N GLY A 166 63.39 -7.26 5.79
CA GLY A 166 64.38 -6.65 6.70
C GLY A 166 65.27 -7.69 7.38
N THR A 167 66.53 -7.80 6.96
CA THR A 167 67.54 -8.69 7.55
C THR A 167 68.36 -8.03 8.68
N ASN A 168 69.28 -8.81 9.28
CA ASN A 168 70.33 -8.48 10.27
C ASN A 168 69.94 -8.82 11.74
N ASN A 169 70.76 -9.47 12.58
CA ASN A 169 72.23 -9.65 12.54
C ASN A 169 72.73 -11.11 12.79
N LYS A 170 73.53 -11.64 11.84
CA LYS A 170 74.98 -11.97 11.94
C LYS A 170 75.66 -12.08 13.34
N PRO A 171 76.80 -12.80 13.50
CA PRO A 171 77.06 -14.23 13.22
C PRO A 171 77.88 -14.98 14.32
N ASN A 172 77.65 -16.29 14.51
CA ASN A 172 78.66 -17.34 14.78
C ASN A 172 77.94 -18.68 15.06
N ALA A 173 78.53 -19.87 14.84
CA ALA A 173 79.87 -20.19 14.32
C ALA A 173 79.79 -21.33 13.28
N SER A 174 80.78 -21.41 12.38
CA SER A 174 80.92 -22.49 11.42
C SER A 174 81.49 -23.76 12.07
N LEU A 175 80.80 -24.89 11.91
CA LEU A 175 81.37 -26.24 11.99
C LEU A 175 80.83 -27.08 10.81
N PRO A 176 81.59 -28.08 10.31
CA PRO A 176 81.87 -28.05 8.87
C PRO A 176 81.26 -29.19 8.05
N ILE A 177 80.87 -28.85 6.80
CA ILE A 177 80.69 -29.83 5.72
C ILE A 177 82.08 -30.28 5.23
N THR A 178 82.78 -31.07 6.03
CA THR A 178 84.00 -31.78 5.62
C THR A 178 84.14 -33.09 6.37
N LYS A 179 84.00 -34.22 5.67
CA LYS A 179 85.09 -35.15 5.30
C LYS A 179 84.50 -36.46 4.74
N PRO A 180 85.10 -37.13 3.73
CA PRO A 180 84.89 -38.57 3.59
C PRO A 180 85.36 -39.28 4.87
N SER A 181 84.61 -40.29 5.30
CA SER A 181 84.79 -40.96 6.59
C SER A 181 86.25 -41.35 6.84
N THR A 182 86.87 -40.81 7.89
CA THR A 182 88.04 -41.48 8.47
C THR A 182 87.58 -42.83 8.96
N PRO A 183 88.19 -43.95 8.52
CA PRO A 183 87.72 -45.27 8.91
C PRO A 183 87.59 -45.39 10.43
N SER A 184 86.43 -45.82 10.91
CA SER A 184 86.25 -46.05 12.34
C SER A 184 87.32 -47.03 12.84
N LYS A 185 87.87 -46.74 14.02
CA LYS A 185 88.86 -47.61 14.67
C LYS A 185 88.24 -48.89 15.25
N ASN A 186 86.91 -48.93 15.37
CA ASN A 186 86.14 -50.11 15.75
C ASN A 186 84.71 -49.99 15.18
N PRO A 187 84.52 -50.20 13.87
CA PRO A 187 83.24 -49.93 13.20
C PRO A 187 82.08 -50.77 13.75
N THR A 188 82.37 -51.94 14.33
CA THR A 188 81.37 -52.80 14.97
C THR A 188 80.73 -52.13 16.19
N ALA A 189 81.51 -51.45 17.03
CA ALA A 189 80.99 -50.73 18.18
C ALA A 189 80.29 -49.42 17.78
N ASP A 190 80.82 -48.70 16.79
CA ASP A 190 80.16 -47.50 16.24
C ASP A 190 78.82 -47.84 15.56
N LYS A 191 78.69 -49.07 15.04
CA LYS A 191 77.44 -49.62 14.50
C LYS A 191 76.46 -49.98 15.62
N GLU A 192 76.88 -50.74 16.62
CA GLU A 192 76.04 -51.12 17.77
C GLU A 192 75.50 -49.87 18.51
N GLN A 193 76.31 -48.80 18.60
CA GLN A 193 75.87 -47.50 19.08
C GLN A 193 74.86 -46.82 18.13
N ALA A 194 75.05 -46.90 16.80
CA ALA A 194 74.13 -46.31 15.83
C ALA A 194 72.78 -47.06 15.77
N GLU A 195 72.78 -48.38 15.93
CA GLU A 195 71.57 -49.21 16.03
C GLU A 195 70.82 -48.91 17.34
N SER A 196 71.53 -48.74 18.46
CA SER A 196 70.93 -48.29 19.72
C SER A 196 70.29 -46.90 19.62
N GLN A 197 70.96 -45.97 18.95
CA GLN A 197 70.44 -44.61 18.69
C GLN A 197 69.25 -44.62 17.73
N LEU A 198 69.21 -45.55 16.77
CA LEU A 198 68.06 -45.72 15.89
C LEU A 198 66.83 -46.22 16.67
N GLU A 199 67.00 -47.20 17.55
CA GLU A 199 65.90 -47.71 18.40
C GLU A 199 65.38 -46.66 19.39
N GLU A 200 66.23 -45.71 19.81
CA GLU A 200 65.83 -44.56 20.64
C GLU A 200 65.02 -43.54 19.82
N VAL A 201 65.51 -43.14 18.64
CA VAL A 201 64.84 -42.15 17.76
C VAL A 201 63.52 -42.70 17.17
N GLU A 202 63.43 -44.00 16.88
CA GLU A 202 62.18 -44.63 16.43
C GLU A 202 61.10 -44.66 17.53
N LYS A 203 61.50 -44.81 18.81
CA LYS A 203 60.57 -44.67 19.95
C LYS A 203 60.15 -43.22 20.21
N ASP A 204 61.09 -42.28 20.07
CA ASP A 204 60.81 -40.84 20.12
C ASP A 204 59.76 -40.46 19.05
N LYS A 205 59.88 -41.00 17.83
CA LYS A 205 58.88 -40.84 16.77
C LYS A 205 57.54 -41.46 17.15
N GLU A 206 57.53 -42.71 17.59
CA GLU A 206 56.32 -43.40 18.05
C GLU A 206 55.59 -42.66 19.19
N GLN A 207 56.29 -41.91 20.03
CA GLN A 207 55.68 -41.06 21.06
C GLN A 207 55.08 -39.79 20.46
N VAL A 208 55.82 -39.08 19.61
CA VAL A 208 55.34 -37.83 18.96
C VAL A 208 54.13 -38.10 18.06
N GLU A 209 54.03 -39.26 17.42
CA GLU A 209 52.83 -39.65 16.65
C GLU A 209 51.60 -39.81 17.56
N LYS A 210 51.75 -40.42 18.74
CA LYS A 210 50.64 -40.56 19.72
C LYS A 210 50.23 -39.21 20.34
N GLU A 211 51.20 -38.35 20.66
CA GLU A 211 50.92 -36.99 21.14
C GLU A 211 50.24 -36.10 20.08
N LYS A 212 50.53 -36.33 18.80
CA LYS A 212 49.84 -35.69 17.66
C LYS A 212 48.40 -36.17 17.53
N GLU A 213 48.14 -37.48 17.59
CA GLU A 213 46.78 -38.05 17.56
C GLU A 213 45.89 -37.52 18.69
N GLU A 214 46.44 -37.35 19.90
CA GLU A 214 45.69 -36.80 21.04
C GLU A 214 45.29 -35.33 20.81
N VAL A 215 46.21 -34.49 20.28
CA VAL A 215 45.92 -33.08 19.95
C VAL A 215 44.97 -32.94 18.75
N GLU A 216 45.02 -33.84 17.76
CA GLU A 216 44.02 -33.88 16.67
C GLU A 216 42.62 -34.20 17.21
N LYS A 217 42.52 -35.11 18.18
CA LYS A 217 41.27 -35.47 18.83
C LYS A 217 40.71 -34.34 19.71
N GLU A 218 41.55 -33.62 20.46
CA GLU A 218 41.13 -32.42 21.19
C GLU A 218 40.59 -31.35 20.23
N LEU A 219 41.27 -31.10 19.11
CA LEU A 219 40.84 -30.12 18.11
C LEU A 219 39.53 -30.53 17.42
N ALA A 220 39.33 -31.81 17.15
CA ALA A 220 38.07 -32.34 16.59
C ALA A 220 36.88 -32.11 17.53
N ALA A 221 37.00 -32.47 18.80
CA ALA A 221 35.95 -32.27 19.82
C ALA A 221 35.64 -30.77 20.03
N LEU A 222 36.65 -29.91 19.94
CA LEU A 222 36.48 -28.45 20.04
C LEU A 222 35.70 -27.88 18.85
N ASN A 223 35.96 -28.38 17.64
CA ASN A 223 35.20 -28.01 16.44
C ASN A 223 33.74 -28.50 16.49
N GLU A 224 33.51 -29.72 16.96
CA GLU A 224 32.17 -30.28 17.15
C GLU A 224 31.33 -29.45 18.15
N SER A 225 31.93 -29.12 19.31
CA SER A 225 31.29 -28.27 20.33
C SER A 225 30.98 -26.85 19.80
N ASN A 226 31.90 -26.26 19.03
CA ASN A 226 31.67 -24.97 18.37
C ASN A 226 30.52 -25.04 17.34
N ASN A 227 30.44 -26.13 16.56
CA ASN A 227 29.37 -26.33 15.58
C ASN A 227 28.00 -26.53 16.24
N GLY A 228 27.91 -27.30 17.32
CA GLY A 228 26.68 -27.41 18.12
C GLY A 228 26.23 -26.08 18.71
N THR A 229 27.17 -25.26 19.17
CA THR A 229 26.89 -23.90 19.68
C THR A 229 26.42 -22.95 18.58
N LEU A 230 26.95 -23.08 17.36
CA LEU A 230 26.49 -22.32 16.18
C LEU A 230 25.04 -22.70 15.81
N LEU A 231 24.71 -23.99 15.79
CA LEU A 231 23.36 -24.49 15.48
C LEU A 231 22.32 -24.03 16.52
N ASP A 232 22.66 -24.07 17.81
CA ASP A 232 21.81 -23.54 18.89
C ASP A 232 21.56 -22.02 18.76
N LEU A 233 22.59 -21.25 18.38
CA LEU A 233 22.45 -19.80 18.13
C LEU A 233 21.69 -19.48 16.83
N GLN A 234 21.79 -20.34 15.81
CA GLN A 234 20.97 -20.24 14.59
C GLN A 234 19.49 -20.50 14.92
N ALA A 235 19.17 -21.63 15.56
CA ALA A 235 17.80 -21.96 15.96
C ALA A 235 17.16 -20.87 16.85
N LYS A 236 17.93 -20.24 17.75
CA LYS A 236 17.47 -19.09 18.56
C LYS A 236 17.27 -17.82 17.75
N ARG A 237 18.06 -17.60 16.70
CA ARG A 237 17.87 -16.47 15.77
C ARG A 237 16.61 -16.66 14.95
N ASP A 238 16.36 -17.88 14.46
CA ASP A 238 15.19 -18.21 13.66
C ASP A 238 13.89 -18.12 14.48
N ASP A 239 13.87 -18.65 15.72
CA ASP A 239 12.76 -18.52 16.68
C ASP A 239 12.44 -17.05 17.04
N LEU A 240 13.47 -16.21 17.26
CA LEU A 240 13.27 -14.78 17.53
C LEU A 240 12.86 -14.00 16.27
N GLN A 241 13.33 -14.39 15.09
CA GLN A 241 12.91 -13.78 13.83
C GLN A 241 11.45 -14.12 13.50
N GLN A 242 11.01 -15.36 13.72
CA GLN A 242 9.59 -15.72 13.64
C GLN A 242 8.74 -14.87 14.59
N LYS A 243 9.19 -14.64 15.84
CA LYS A 243 8.48 -13.79 16.82
C LYS A 243 8.41 -12.32 16.39
N VAL A 244 9.41 -11.80 15.67
CA VAL A 244 9.35 -10.48 15.04
C VAL A 244 8.29 -10.44 13.93
N GLU A 245 8.21 -11.47 13.08
CA GLU A 245 7.21 -11.56 12.01
C GLU A 245 5.78 -11.73 12.54
N GLU A 246 5.59 -12.52 13.60
CA GLU A 246 4.31 -12.66 14.32
C GLU A 246 3.88 -11.34 14.97
N ALA A 247 4.79 -10.66 15.68
CA ALA A 247 4.51 -9.37 16.31
C ALA A 247 4.24 -8.25 15.28
N GLN A 248 4.94 -8.27 14.14
CA GLN A 248 4.68 -7.35 13.03
C GLN A 248 3.29 -7.62 12.42
N THR A 249 2.93 -8.88 12.21
CA THR A 249 1.59 -9.27 11.73
C THR A 249 0.49 -8.82 12.71
N ALA A 250 0.71 -8.99 14.01
CA ALA A 250 -0.21 -8.53 15.05
C ALA A 250 -0.38 -7.00 15.05
N TYR A 251 0.70 -6.24 14.90
CA TYR A 251 0.64 -4.78 14.78
C TYR A 251 -0.18 -4.33 13.56
N ASP A 252 0.08 -4.91 12.38
CA ASP A 252 -0.62 -4.49 11.15
C ASP A 252 -2.11 -4.84 11.18
N LEU A 253 -2.49 -5.93 11.88
CA LEU A 253 -3.89 -6.26 12.15
C LEU A 253 -4.58 -5.23 13.06
N GLN A 254 -3.91 -4.75 14.12
CA GLN A 254 -4.48 -3.70 14.98
C GLN A 254 -4.55 -2.34 14.25
N LEU A 255 -3.60 -2.05 13.35
CA LEU A 255 -3.65 -0.85 12.52
C LEU A 255 -4.88 -0.85 11.60
N ALA A 256 -5.21 -1.99 10.98
CA ALA A 256 -6.44 -2.15 10.22
C ALA A 256 -7.72 -2.01 11.09
N ALA A 257 -7.67 -2.46 12.35
CA ALA A 257 -8.77 -2.26 13.29
C ALA A 257 -9.01 -0.77 13.62
N VAL A 258 -7.95 0.04 13.73
CA VAL A 258 -8.07 1.50 13.85
C VAL A 258 -8.74 2.11 12.62
N THR A 259 -8.30 1.77 11.39
CA THR A 259 -8.93 2.26 10.16
C THR A 259 -10.43 1.94 10.08
N ASN A 260 -10.82 0.73 10.48
CA ASN A 260 -12.23 0.33 10.52
C ASN A 260 -13.04 1.12 11.57
N ALA A 261 -12.45 1.44 12.73
CA ALA A 261 -13.10 2.26 13.75
C ALA A 261 -13.21 3.74 13.32
N GLU A 262 -12.23 4.28 12.61
CA GLU A 262 -12.27 5.65 12.06
C GLU A 262 -13.38 5.79 10.99
N ALA A 263 -13.60 4.76 10.15
CA ALA A 263 -14.72 4.71 9.23
C ALA A 263 -16.08 4.72 9.98
N LYS A 264 -16.24 3.89 11.02
CA LYS A 264 -17.46 3.90 11.87
C LYS A 264 -17.74 5.26 12.50
N VAL A 265 -16.71 5.97 12.95
CA VAL A 265 -16.85 7.32 13.53
C VAL A 265 -17.37 8.31 12.49
N ALA A 266 -16.88 8.26 11.25
CA ALA A 266 -17.37 9.11 10.15
C ALA A 266 -18.84 8.80 9.79
N GLU A 267 -19.23 7.53 9.72
CA GLU A 267 -20.62 7.09 9.53
C GLU A 267 -21.53 7.59 10.66
N ALA A 268 -21.13 7.40 11.93
CA ALA A 268 -21.92 7.81 13.09
C ALA A 268 -22.06 9.34 13.20
N THR A 269 -21.01 10.10 12.85
CA THR A 269 -21.05 11.57 12.78
C THR A 269 -22.05 12.04 11.71
N THR A 270 -22.04 11.39 10.54
CA THR A 270 -22.98 11.70 9.44
C THR A 270 -24.43 11.38 9.85
N ALA A 271 -24.65 10.27 10.56
CA ALA A 271 -25.96 9.91 11.10
C ALA A 271 -26.45 10.91 12.17
N GLN A 272 -25.56 11.40 13.05
CA GLN A 272 -25.90 12.43 14.05
C GLN A 272 -26.31 13.75 13.38
N ALA A 273 -25.53 14.25 12.41
CA ALA A 273 -25.85 15.47 11.68
C ALA A 273 -27.21 15.39 10.93
N THR A 274 -27.49 14.23 10.32
CA THR A 274 -28.78 13.95 9.67
C THR A 274 -29.95 13.97 10.66
N ALA A 275 -29.76 13.37 11.84
CA ALA A 275 -30.75 13.39 12.91
C ALA A 275 -30.95 14.81 13.50
N GLN A 276 -29.89 15.61 13.60
CA GLN A 276 -29.96 17.01 14.06
C GLN A 276 -30.77 17.87 13.08
N THR A 277 -30.49 17.77 11.78
CA THR A 277 -31.28 18.49 10.74
C THR A 277 -32.76 18.08 10.78
N THR A 278 -33.04 16.80 11.06
CA THR A 278 -34.41 16.30 11.25
C THR A 278 -35.08 16.91 12.48
N LEU A 279 -34.35 17.07 13.58
CA LEU A 279 -34.79 17.70 14.82
C LEU A 279 -35.09 19.20 14.62
N GLU A 280 -34.21 19.94 13.95
CA GLU A 280 -34.38 21.37 13.63
C GLU A 280 -35.60 21.62 12.72
N ASN A 281 -35.82 20.76 11.72
CA ASN A 281 -37.01 20.79 10.87
C ASN A 281 -38.31 20.49 11.67
N ALA A 282 -38.27 19.55 12.61
CA ALA A 282 -39.42 19.24 13.47
C ALA A 282 -39.74 20.40 14.44
N GLN A 283 -38.74 21.06 15.00
CA GLN A 283 -38.91 22.27 15.82
C GLN A 283 -39.56 23.42 15.02
N THR A 284 -39.11 23.63 13.78
CA THR A 284 -39.66 24.64 12.87
C THR A 284 -41.11 24.33 12.48
N THR A 285 -41.43 23.06 12.26
CA THR A 285 -42.80 22.57 11.99
C THR A 285 -43.71 22.81 13.19
N LEU A 286 -43.24 22.50 14.41
CA LEU A 286 -44.00 22.73 15.64
C LEU A 286 -44.32 24.20 15.88
N ALA A 287 -43.33 25.09 15.69
CA ALA A 287 -43.54 26.53 15.82
C ALA A 287 -44.59 27.06 14.83
N THR A 288 -44.62 26.52 13.61
CA THR A 288 -45.61 26.87 12.57
C THR A 288 -47.02 26.37 12.94
N ALA A 289 -47.14 25.12 13.39
CA ALA A 289 -48.42 24.54 13.82
C ALA A 289 -49.01 25.27 15.04
N GLN A 290 -48.17 25.67 16.00
CA GLN A 290 -48.59 26.47 17.15
C GLN A 290 -49.14 27.83 16.71
N ALA A 291 -48.43 28.55 15.83
CA ALA A 291 -48.88 29.85 15.32
C ALA A 291 -50.22 29.76 14.57
N ASN A 292 -50.44 28.69 13.79
CA ASN A 292 -51.71 28.44 13.11
C ASN A 292 -52.86 28.15 14.11
N ALA A 293 -52.60 27.34 15.15
CA ALA A 293 -53.58 27.05 16.19
C ALA A 293 -53.96 28.31 16.99
N ASP A 294 -52.98 29.14 17.36
CA ASP A 294 -53.19 30.41 18.06
C ASP A 294 -53.99 31.40 17.19
N ALA A 295 -53.69 31.50 15.90
CA ALA A 295 -54.42 32.34 14.95
C ALA A 295 -55.88 31.88 14.78
N ALA A 296 -56.12 30.57 14.69
CA ALA A 296 -57.47 30.02 14.60
C ALA A 296 -58.27 30.23 15.90
N GLN A 297 -57.62 30.09 17.07
CA GLN A 297 -58.24 30.36 18.36
C GLN A 297 -58.64 31.83 18.51
N ASN A 298 -57.81 32.76 18.03
CA ASN A 298 -58.15 34.17 17.96
C ASN A 298 -59.32 34.45 17.01
N ARG A 299 -59.40 33.77 15.85
CA ARG A 299 -60.54 33.93 14.93
C ARG A 299 -61.86 33.49 15.57
N VAL A 300 -61.87 32.37 16.31
CA VAL A 300 -63.05 31.93 17.09
C VAL A 300 -63.47 33.02 18.10
N ASN A 301 -62.52 33.59 18.84
CA ASN A 301 -62.79 34.66 19.81
C ASN A 301 -63.38 35.92 19.13
N ASP A 302 -62.84 36.32 17.97
CA ASP A 302 -63.32 37.48 17.20
C ASP A 302 -64.76 37.28 16.66
N VAL A 303 -65.09 36.09 16.17
CA VAL A 303 -66.45 35.80 15.68
C VAL A 303 -67.44 35.76 16.84
N GLN A 304 -67.07 35.19 18.00
CA GLN A 304 -67.91 35.21 19.20
C GLN A 304 -68.21 36.64 19.66
N ALA A 305 -67.19 37.50 19.74
CA ALA A 305 -67.37 38.90 20.13
C ALA A 305 -68.28 39.68 19.16
N GLN A 306 -68.23 39.36 17.86
CA GLN A 306 -69.13 39.94 16.85
C GLN A 306 -70.57 39.40 16.98
N MET A 307 -70.76 38.12 17.32
CA MET A 307 -72.08 37.55 17.61
C MET A 307 -72.71 38.17 18.86
N ASP A 308 -71.94 38.26 19.95
CA ASP A 308 -72.39 38.84 21.22
C ASP A 308 -72.88 40.29 21.03
N ALA A 309 -72.08 41.10 20.32
CA ALA A 309 -72.42 42.50 20.03
C ALA A 309 -73.65 42.67 19.12
N LEU A 310 -73.99 41.70 18.28
CA LEU A 310 -75.19 41.73 17.43
C LEU A 310 -76.45 41.20 18.12
N THR A 311 -76.30 40.36 19.14
CA THR A 311 -77.39 39.57 19.74
C THR A 311 -78.46 40.45 20.37
N GLU A 312 -78.09 41.52 21.07
CA GLU A 312 -79.03 42.43 21.73
C GLU A 312 -79.95 43.14 20.71
N GLN A 313 -79.42 43.53 19.55
CA GLN A 313 -80.18 44.14 18.46
C GLN A 313 -81.12 43.13 17.79
N ALA A 314 -80.61 41.94 17.44
CA ALA A 314 -81.37 40.90 16.74
C ALA A 314 -82.55 40.36 17.56
N THR A 315 -82.43 40.32 18.90
CA THR A 315 -83.45 39.79 19.81
C THR A 315 -84.40 40.85 20.36
N THR A 316 -83.93 42.05 20.70
CA THR A 316 -84.76 43.08 21.38
C THR A 316 -85.52 43.97 20.39
N ALA A 317 -84.93 44.27 19.23
CA ALA A 317 -85.56 45.09 18.19
C ALA A 317 -86.26 44.27 17.09
N ASN A 318 -86.03 42.95 17.06
CA ASN A 318 -86.51 42.03 16.02
C ASN A 318 -86.13 42.48 14.58
N ASP A 319 -84.90 42.97 14.42
CA ASP A 319 -84.38 43.42 13.13
C ASP A 319 -83.97 42.22 12.25
N ALA A 320 -84.60 42.11 11.07
CA ALA A 320 -84.38 40.98 10.15
C ALA A 320 -82.99 40.98 9.48
N ALA A 321 -82.35 42.15 9.31
CA ALA A 321 -81.00 42.24 8.77
C ALA A 321 -79.95 41.86 9.83
N ALA A 322 -80.17 42.23 11.09
CA ALA A 322 -79.37 41.75 12.21
C ALA A 322 -79.49 40.23 12.35
N GLN A 323 -80.70 39.67 12.28
CA GLN A 323 -80.93 38.21 12.32
C GLN A 323 -80.23 37.49 11.16
N ALA A 324 -80.30 38.00 9.93
CA ALA A 324 -79.61 37.42 8.77
C ALA A 324 -78.07 37.46 8.93
N LYS A 325 -77.52 38.56 9.47
CA LYS A 325 -76.08 38.68 9.72
C LYS A 325 -75.60 37.77 10.86
N LEU A 326 -76.43 37.56 11.89
CA LEU A 326 -76.13 36.64 12.99
C LEU A 326 -76.11 35.18 12.51
N ALA A 327 -77.02 34.80 11.60
CA ALA A 327 -76.99 33.49 10.94
C ALA A 327 -75.73 33.28 10.07
N ALA A 328 -75.25 34.33 9.39
CA ALA A 328 -73.98 34.27 8.65
C ALA A 328 -72.76 34.13 9.58
N LEU A 329 -72.75 34.85 10.72
CA LEU A 329 -71.70 34.71 11.74
C LEU A 329 -71.69 33.32 12.38
N GLN A 330 -72.84 32.65 12.55
CA GLN A 330 -72.87 31.27 13.03
C GLN A 330 -72.17 30.30 12.05
N LEU A 331 -72.41 30.44 10.75
CA LEU A 331 -71.70 29.63 9.74
C LEU A 331 -70.20 29.90 9.73
N GLU A 332 -69.78 31.14 9.99
CA GLU A 332 -68.37 31.48 10.15
C GLU A 332 -67.76 30.96 11.45
N MET A 333 -68.54 30.93 12.54
CA MET A 333 -68.15 30.31 13.82
C MET A 333 -67.92 28.81 13.66
N ASP A 334 -68.86 28.11 13.03
CA ASP A 334 -68.76 26.67 12.76
C ASP A 334 -67.49 26.35 11.94
N ALA A 335 -67.18 27.18 10.94
CA ALA A 335 -65.97 27.08 10.12
C ALA A 335 -64.68 27.41 10.91
N ALA A 336 -64.69 28.45 11.75
CA ALA A 336 -63.55 28.82 12.58
C ALA A 336 -63.23 27.73 13.62
N GLN A 337 -64.25 27.14 14.23
CA GLN A 337 -64.12 26.04 15.19
C GLN A 337 -63.63 24.75 14.52
N ALA A 338 -64.05 24.47 13.28
CA ALA A 338 -63.52 23.37 12.48
C ALA A 338 -62.03 23.57 12.16
N ASN A 339 -61.64 24.77 11.72
CA ASN A 339 -60.23 25.10 11.44
C ASN A 339 -59.35 25.01 12.70
N LEU A 340 -59.83 25.52 13.84
CA LEU A 340 -59.15 25.37 15.14
C LEU A 340 -58.93 23.91 15.50
N THR A 341 -59.94 23.06 15.31
CA THR A 341 -59.84 21.62 15.56
C THR A 341 -58.81 20.95 14.63
N THR A 342 -58.73 21.39 13.36
CA THR A 342 -57.71 20.90 12.41
C THR A 342 -56.30 21.28 12.86
N TYR A 343 -56.03 22.56 13.17
CA TYR A 343 -54.69 23.00 13.58
C TYR A 343 -54.26 22.46 14.96
N GLN A 344 -55.20 22.19 15.87
CA GLN A 344 -54.90 21.47 17.12
C GLN A 344 -54.44 20.03 16.86
N ASN A 345 -54.99 19.35 15.84
CA ASN A 345 -54.50 18.02 15.46
C ASN A 345 -53.13 18.09 14.77
N GLU A 346 -52.87 19.08 13.92
CA GLU A 346 -51.54 19.31 13.32
C GLU A 346 -50.48 19.61 14.38
N LEU A 347 -50.81 20.40 15.40
CA LEU A 347 -49.96 20.71 16.55
C LEU A 347 -49.58 19.46 17.35
N ASN A 348 -50.54 18.55 17.59
CA ASN A 348 -50.27 17.26 18.23
C ASN A 348 -49.31 16.41 17.39
N VAL A 349 -49.57 16.27 16.08
CA VAL A 349 -48.71 15.52 15.15
C VAL A 349 -47.29 16.11 15.07
N ALA A 350 -47.16 17.45 15.07
CA ALA A 350 -45.85 18.11 15.11
C ALA A 350 -45.11 17.84 16.43
N THR A 351 -45.82 17.71 17.55
CA THR A 351 -45.25 17.39 18.87
C THR A 351 -44.74 15.94 18.94
N ASP A 352 -45.50 14.99 18.39
CA ASP A 352 -45.09 13.58 18.28
C ASP A 352 -43.89 13.41 17.34
N ASN A 353 -43.88 14.14 16.21
CA ASN A 353 -42.75 14.18 15.28
C ASN A 353 -41.49 14.77 15.93
N LEU A 354 -41.61 15.86 16.71
CA LEU A 354 -40.48 16.42 17.46
C LEU A 354 -39.91 15.42 18.47
N THR A 355 -40.78 14.76 19.23
CA THR A 355 -40.38 13.73 20.21
C THR A 355 -39.66 12.57 19.55
N THR A 356 -40.12 12.15 18.36
CA THR A 356 -39.50 11.11 17.54
C THR A 356 -38.14 11.56 16.99
N ALA A 357 -38.01 12.80 16.53
CA ALA A 357 -36.75 13.35 16.02
C ALA A 357 -35.69 13.47 17.13
N GLN A 358 -36.06 13.96 18.32
CA GLN A 358 -35.18 14.02 19.49
C GLN A 358 -34.66 12.63 19.87
N THR A 359 -35.55 11.64 19.97
CA THR A 359 -35.19 10.25 20.29
C THR A 359 -34.19 9.66 19.28
N ASN A 360 -34.30 10.03 17.99
CA ASN A 360 -33.35 9.61 16.96
C ASN A 360 -32.00 10.33 17.08
N TYR A 361 -31.98 11.62 17.40
CA TYR A 361 -30.75 12.38 17.64
C TYR A 361 -29.97 11.87 18.87
N ASP A 362 -30.67 11.59 19.97
CA ASP A 362 -30.07 11.06 21.20
C ASP A 362 -29.45 9.67 20.95
N ARG A 363 -30.15 8.83 20.17
CA ARG A 363 -29.67 7.51 19.73
C ARG A 363 -28.43 7.61 18.83
N ALA A 364 -28.41 8.55 17.87
CA ALA A 364 -27.26 8.77 17.00
C ALA A 364 -26.03 9.29 17.79
N THR A 365 -26.25 10.21 18.73
CA THR A 365 -25.21 10.73 19.64
C THR A 365 -24.64 9.62 20.54
N THR A 366 -25.50 8.73 21.03
CA THR A 366 -25.07 7.53 21.80
C THR A 366 -24.23 6.57 20.94
N GLN A 367 -24.62 6.36 19.67
CA GLN A 367 -23.87 5.53 18.73
C GLN A 367 -22.49 6.12 18.43
N LEU A 368 -22.39 7.44 18.20
CA LEU A 368 -21.12 8.15 17.98
C LEU A 368 -20.19 7.97 19.18
N THR A 369 -20.67 8.28 20.39
CA THR A 369 -19.91 8.09 21.65
C THR A 369 -19.40 6.65 21.82
N THR A 370 -20.17 5.66 21.34
CA THR A 370 -19.80 4.24 21.41
C THR A 370 -18.64 3.91 20.45
N VAL A 371 -18.68 4.39 19.19
CA VAL A 371 -17.62 4.10 18.21
C VAL A 371 -16.35 4.92 18.44
N GLU A 372 -16.45 6.09 19.08
CA GLU A 372 -15.28 6.82 19.59
C GLU A 372 -14.54 6.03 20.69
N ALA A 373 -15.26 5.32 21.55
CA ALA A 373 -14.67 4.42 22.56
C ALA A 373 -14.08 3.15 21.93
N GLU A 374 -14.69 2.60 20.88
CA GLU A 374 -14.06 1.53 20.07
C GLU A 374 -12.74 2.00 19.45
N LEU A 375 -12.71 3.21 18.87
CA LEU A 375 -11.51 3.80 18.27
C LEU A 375 -10.38 4.03 19.30
N ALA A 376 -10.72 4.55 20.49
CA ALA A 376 -9.77 4.69 21.58
C ALA A 376 -9.16 3.33 21.99
N THR A 377 -9.99 2.29 22.04
CA THR A 377 -9.56 0.92 22.35
C THR A 377 -8.65 0.34 21.26
N ALA A 378 -9.00 0.53 19.98
CA ALA A 378 -8.19 0.08 18.85
C ALA A 378 -6.80 0.75 18.83
N ARG A 379 -6.73 2.06 19.14
CA ARG A 379 -5.46 2.80 19.22
C ARG A 379 -4.58 2.29 20.37
N ALA A 380 -5.15 2.01 21.55
CA ALA A 380 -4.42 1.39 22.67
C ALA A 380 -3.87 -0.01 22.32
N ASN A 381 -4.60 -0.80 21.53
CA ASN A 381 -4.11 -2.09 21.05
C ASN A 381 -2.93 -1.96 20.07
N VAL A 382 -2.90 -0.92 19.22
CA VAL A 382 -1.76 -0.62 18.35
C VAL A 382 -0.52 -0.28 19.16
N GLU A 383 -0.64 0.55 20.21
CA GLU A 383 0.47 0.86 21.12
C GLU A 383 1.02 -0.40 21.82
N ALA A 384 0.14 -1.28 22.30
CA ALA A 384 0.53 -2.55 22.92
C ALA A 384 1.23 -3.50 21.93
N ALA A 385 0.71 -3.62 20.70
CA ALA A 385 1.34 -4.43 19.65
C ALA A 385 2.69 -3.85 19.20
N GLN A 386 2.84 -2.51 19.20
CA GLN A 386 4.11 -1.85 18.91
C GLN A 386 5.16 -2.13 19.98
N ALA A 387 4.78 -2.11 21.26
CA ALA A 387 5.66 -2.46 22.36
C ALA A 387 6.10 -3.94 22.29
N ALA A 388 5.20 -4.85 21.89
CA ALA A 388 5.54 -6.25 21.65
C ALA A 388 6.55 -6.43 20.50
N LEU A 389 6.32 -5.76 19.35
CA LEU A 389 7.25 -5.78 18.22
C LEU A 389 8.63 -5.25 18.59
N VAL A 390 8.72 -4.09 19.25
CA VAL A 390 10.00 -3.52 19.72
C VAL A 390 10.70 -4.45 20.72
N THR A 391 9.94 -5.19 21.53
CA THR A 391 10.51 -6.20 22.46
C THR A 391 11.11 -7.37 21.68
N ALA A 392 10.44 -7.89 20.66
CA ALA A 392 10.95 -8.95 19.80
C ALA A 392 12.19 -8.51 19.00
N GLU A 393 12.16 -7.31 18.39
CA GLU A 393 13.32 -6.70 17.72
C GLU A 393 14.51 -6.57 18.69
N THR A 394 14.26 -6.13 19.93
CA THR A 394 15.31 -5.98 20.96
C THR A 394 15.89 -7.32 21.39
N GLN A 395 15.07 -8.37 21.49
CA GLN A 395 15.54 -9.72 21.80
C GLN A 395 16.40 -10.28 20.67
N LEU A 396 15.96 -10.19 19.41
CA LEU A 396 16.72 -10.62 18.24
C LEU A 396 18.08 -9.91 18.15
N ASN A 397 18.08 -8.57 18.32
CA ASN A 397 19.29 -7.74 18.33
C ASN A 397 20.19 -7.94 19.57
N SER A 398 19.74 -8.70 20.57
CA SER A 398 20.55 -9.03 21.76
C SER A 398 21.33 -10.35 21.62
N LEU A 399 21.05 -11.15 20.58
CA LEU A 399 21.87 -12.32 20.25
C LEU A 399 23.25 -11.88 19.75
N PRO A 400 24.34 -12.63 20.09
CA PRO A 400 25.64 -12.36 19.52
C PRO A 400 25.63 -12.59 17.99
N GLU A 401 26.20 -11.65 17.24
CA GLU A 401 26.31 -11.76 15.78
C GLU A 401 27.16 -12.96 15.35
N THR A 402 28.19 -13.28 16.14
CA THR A 402 29.20 -14.32 15.88
C THR A 402 29.49 -15.16 17.12
N VAL A 403 29.88 -16.42 16.92
CA VAL A 403 30.26 -17.35 18.00
C VAL A 403 31.69 -17.05 18.49
N ILE A 404 31.87 -15.95 19.23
CA ILE A 404 33.13 -15.64 19.93
C ILE A 404 33.19 -16.45 21.23
N ALA A 405 33.25 -17.77 21.09
CA ALA A 405 33.55 -18.68 22.19
C ALA A 405 35.04 -18.55 22.59
N SER A 406 35.36 -18.87 23.85
CA SER A 406 36.74 -18.90 24.37
C SER A 406 37.68 -19.82 23.59
N THR A 407 37.09 -20.78 22.88
CA THR A 407 37.71 -21.88 22.15
C THR A 407 38.52 -21.45 20.92
N VAL A 408 38.33 -20.24 20.38
CA VAL A 408 39.00 -19.82 19.14
C VAL A 408 40.53 -19.67 19.31
N GLU A 409 41.00 -19.16 20.44
CA GLU A 409 42.44 -19.09 20.73
C GLU A 409 43.01 -20.47 21.13
N GLU A 410 42.18 -21.33 21.72
CA GLU A 410 42.54 -22.71 22.05
C GLU A 410 42.70 -23.55 20.78
N ALA A 411 41.79 -23.41 19.80
CA ALA A 411 41.89 -24.03 18.49
C ALA A 411 43.16 -23.59 17.73
N LYS A 412 43.49 -22.28 17.72
CA LYS A 412 44.74 -21.76 17.14
C LYS A 412 45.98 -22.33 17.83
N LYS A 413 45.94 -22.48 19.15
CA LYS A 413 47.02 -23.08 19.94
C LYS A 413 47.22 -24.56 19.59
N LEU A 414 46.14 -25.35 19.49
CA LEU A 414 46.19 -26.75 19.07
C LEU A 414 46.70 -26.89 17.63
N GLN A 415 46.21 -26.07 16.69
CA GLN A 415 46.72 -26.01 15.30
C GLN A 415 48.22 -25.70 15.24
N LYS A 416 48.72 -24.80 16.09
CA LYS A 416 50.17 -24.54 16.19
C LYS A 416 50.92 -25.74 16.74
N GLN A 417 50.40 -26.42 17.77
CA GLN A 417 51.01 -27.63 18.33
C GLN A 417 51.11 -28.75 17.28
N LEU A 418 50.10 -28.94 16.43
CA LEU A 418 50.16 -29.88 15.30
C LEU A 418 51.25 -29.52 14.29
N ALA A 419 51.39 -28.25 13.92
CA ALA A 419 52.46 -27.80 13.03
C ALA A 419 53.86 -27.96 13.67
N ASP A 420 54.01 -27.71 14.96
CA ASP A 420 55.24 -27.96 15.71
C ASP A 420 55.58 -29.47 15.74
N PHE A 421 54.57 -30.36 15.87
CA PHE A 421 54.75 -31.82 15.79
C PHE A 421 55.12 -32.30 14.37
N GLU A 422 54.50 -31.78 13.31
CA GLU A 422 54.87 -32.14 11.92
C GLU A 422 56.32 -31.82 11.60
N VAL A 423 56.82 -30.67 12.10
CA VAL A 423 58.25 -30.30 12.00
C VAL A 423 59.12 -31.27 12.80
N ARG A 424 58.71 -31.67 14.01
CA ARG A 424 59.44 -32.65 14.84
C ARG A 424 59.49 -34.04 14.20
N LEU A 425 58.40 -34.54 13.63
CA LEU A 425 58.35 -35.82 12.94
C LEU A 425 59.28 -35.83 11.72
N LYS A 426 59.28 -34.76 10.92
CA LYS A 426 60.17 -34.62 9.76
C LYS A 426 61.66 -34.57 10.14
N GLU A 427 61.99 -33.95 11.27
CA GLU A 427 63.35 -33.96 11.83
C GLU A 427 63.73 -35.37 12.31
N LEU A 428 62.83 -36.09 13.01
CA LEU A 428 63.05 -37.47 13.45
C LEU A 428 63.21 -38.43 12.26
N ASP A 429 62.40 -38.32 11.20
CA ASP A 429 62.56 -39.10 9.97
C ASP A 429 63.93 -38.80 9.30
N THR A 430 64.38 -37.55 9.30
CA THR A 430 65.70 -37.18 8.78
C THR A 430 66.82 -37.82 9.61
N GLN A 431 66.67 -37.90 10.93
CA GLN A 431 67.62 -38.58 11.82
C GLN A 431 67.59 -40.11 11.65
N ILE A 432 66.40 -40.72 11.50
CA ILE A 432 66.22 -42.15 11.17
C ILE A 432 66.90 -42.50 9.84
N THR A 433 66.69 -41.70 8.80
CA THR A 433 67.38 -41.89 7.50
C THR A 433 68.89 -41.75 7.66
N THR A 434 69.36 -40.71 8.35
CA THR A 434 70.81 -40.48 8.57
C THR A 434 71.45 -41.61 9.37
N LEU A 435 70.76 -42.18 10.36
CA LEU A 435 71.23 -43.32 11.14
C LEU A 435 71.23 -44.61 10.32
N LYS A 436 70.21 -44.86 9.50
CA LYS A 436 70.17 -46.01 8.57
C LYS A 436 71.27 -45.93 7.51
N ASP A 437 71.48 -44.76 6.91
CA ASP A 437 72.60 -44.49 5.99
C ASP A 437 73.96 -44.65 6.69
N LYS A 438 74.10 -44.24 7.95
CA LYS A 438 75.33 -44.43 8.75
C LYS A 438 75.56 -45.91 9.07
N ILE A 439 74.52 -46.66 9.45
CA ILE A 439 74.60 -48.11 9.70
C ILE A 439 74.98 -48.84 8.43
N GLU A 440 74.43 -48.45 7.28
CA GLU A 440 74.78 -49.05 5.99
C GLU A 440 76.17 -48.66 5.50
N GLN A 441 76.60 -47.41 5.69
CA GLN A 441 78.00 -47.01 5.48
C GLN A 441 78.95 -47.77 6.41
N LEU A 442 78.55 -48.09 7.65
CA LEU A 442 79.33 -48.92 8.56
C LEU A 442 79.31 -50.40 8.17
N ASN A 443 78.19 -50.95 7.67
CA ASN A 443 78.14 -52.29 7.06
C ASN A 443 79.11 -52.37 5.87
N GLN A 444 79.09 -51.37 4.99
CA GLN A 444 79.99 -51.26 3.85
C GLN A 444 81.44 -51.05 4.29
N GLN A 445 81.70 -50.26 5.34
CA GLN A 445 83.05 -50.08 5.88
C GLN A 445 83.56 -51.36 6.58
N ILE A 446 82.69 -52.15 7.21
CA ILE A 446 83.03 -53.47 7.76
C ILE A 446 83.34 -54.43 6.61
N ALA A 447 82.45 -54.57 5.63
CA ALA A 447 82.68 -55.41 4.45
C ALA A 447 83.91 -54.98 3.63
N GLN A 448 84.19 -53.67 3.54
CA GLN A 448 85.42 -53.14 2.96
C GLN A 448 86.65 -53.35 3.84
N LEU A 449 86.53 -53.43 5.17
CA LEU A 449 87.64 -53.75 6.07
C LEU A 449 87.89 -55.26 6.18
N ASP A 450 86.89 -56.11 5.99
CA ASP A 450 87.05 -57.54 5.78
C ASP A 450 87.70 -57.77 4.41
N GLN A 451 87.18 -57.13 3.35
CA GLN A 451 87.82 -57.12 2.04
C GLN A 451 89.20 -56.48 2.06
N GLN A 452 89.50 -55.49 2.91
CA GLN A 452 90.85 -54.95 3.09
C GLN A 452 91.69 -55.74 4.09
N ALA A 453 91.13 -56.64 4.89
CA ALA A 453 91.90 -57.62 5.65
C ALA A 453 92.34 -58.76 4.71
N ASP A 454 91.45 -59.22 3.82
CA ASP A 454 91.77 -60.19 2.77
C ASP A 454 92.58 -59.59 1.62
N GLN A 455 92.34 -58.33 1.25
CA GLN A 455 93.13 -57.60 0.26
C GLN A 455 94.41 -57.03 0.87
N SER A 456 94.53 -56.75 2.18
CA SER A 456 95.84 -56.50 2.81
C SER A 456 96.62 -57.78 3.08
N LYS A 457 95.98 -58.95 3.28
CA LYS A 457 96.66 -60.25 3.12
C LYS A 457 97.26 -60.39 1.71
N LYS A 458 96.70 -59.70 0.71
CA LYS A 458 97.15 -59.72 -0.69
C LYS A 458 97.97 -58.50 -1.12
N ASP A 459 97.90 -57.35 -0.47
CA ASP A 459 98.72 -56.15 -0.71
C ASP A 459 99.95 -56.13 0.20
N PHE A 460 99.94 -56.90 1.28
CA PHE A 460 101.18 -57.42 1.85
C PHE A 460 101.90 -58.37 0.87
N GLU A 461 101.16 -58.97 -0.08
CA GLU A 461 101.72 -59.75 -1.19
C GLU A 461 101.97 -58.90 -2.47
N ASP A 462 101.31 -57.74 -2.66
CA ASP A 462 101.38 -56.93 -3.90
C ASP A 462 101.91 -55.48 -3.71
N ILE A 463 101.68 -54.76 -2.58
CA ILE A 463 102.31 -53.45 -2.21
C ILE A 463 103.77 -53.58 -1.73
N LYS A 464 104.29 -54.74 -1.98
CA LYS A 464 105.31 -54.68 -3.01
C LYS A 464 105.07 -53.51 -4.22
N ASP A 465 104.23 -52.27 -4.24
CA ASP A 465 103.50 -51.15 -5.26
C ASP A 465 102.87 -49.49 -5.04
N PHE A 466 101.74 -48.73 -5.63
CA PHE A 466 101.36 -47.12 -6.02
C PHE A 466 99.86 -46.18 -6.10
N ALA A 467 99.56 -44.73 -6.34
CA ALA A 467 98.17 -43.78 -6.55
C ALA A 467 97.88 -42.06 -6.91
N ASN A 468 96.66 -41.28 -7.28
CA ASN A 468 96.26 -39.64 -7.51
C ASN A 468 94.79 -38.76 -7.97
N ASN A 469 94.39 -37.31 -7.96
CA ASN A 469 93.08 -36.39 -8.53
C ASN A 469 92.65 -34.66 -8.51
N VAL A 470 91.49 -33.88 -9.04
CA VAL A 470 91.04 -32.24 -9.22
C VAL A 470 89.48 -31.39 -9.42
N VAL A 471 89.13 -29.97 -9.73
CA VAL A 471 87.74 -28.96 -9.73
C VAL A 471 87.37 -27.52 -10.68
N GLU A 472 86.45 -26.33 -10.84
CA GLU A 472 85.18 -25.30 -10.38
C GLU A 472 84.52 -23.84 -11.19
N ASN A 473 83.26 -23.02 -11.05
CA ASN A 473 82.66 -21.43 -11.29
C ASN A 473 81.24 -20.74 -12.12
N LEU A 474 80.39 -19.50 -12.33
CA LEU A 474 79.74 -17.97 -11.96
C LEU A 474 78.50 -16.99 -12.81
N PRO A 475 77.72 -15.74 -12.49
CA PRO A 475 76.41 -14.83 -13.11
C PRO A 475 75.87 -13.13 -13.02
N ASP A 476 74.69 -12.38 -13.58
CA ASP A 476 74.02 -10.78 -13.60
C ASP A 476 72.41 -10.19 -14.09
N GLU A 477 71.51 -9.00 -14.36
CA GLU A 477 71.11 -7.35 -14.52
C GLU A 477 69.50 -6.52 -14.62
N THR A 478 68.98 -5.20 -15.12
CA THR A 478 67.63 -4.16 -14.88
C THR A 478 66.71 -2.93 -15.81
N PRO A 479 65.54 -2.00 -15.49
CA PRO A 479 64.41 -1.01 -16.31
C PRO A 479 63.48 0.49 -15.96
N VAL A 480 62.41 1.27 -16.71
CA VAL A 480 61.54 2.75 -16.57
C VAL A 480 60.12 3.40 -17.46
N THR A 481 59.12 4.54 -17.65
CA THR A 481 58.15 5.92 -17.27
C THR A 481 57.00 6.77 -18.34
N ASN A 482 55.97 7.87 -18.50
CA ASN A 482 54.80 9.06 -18.06
C ASN A 482 53.77 10.03 -19.16
N ALA A 483 52.72 11.11 -19.30
CA ALA A 483 51.58 12.32 -18.86
C ALA A 483 50.38 13.12 -19.93
N ASN A 484 49.33 14.21 -20.09
CA ASN A 484 48.35 15.56 -19.70
C ASN A 484 46.88 16.11 -20.55
N ASP A 485 45.85 17.22 -20.73
CA ASP A 485 45.14 18.75 -20.49
C ASP A 485 43.54 19.44 -21.00
N THR A 486 42.91 20.82 -20.98
CA THR A 486 41.32 21.50 -21.19
C THR A 486 40.63 23.10 -21.67
N ALA A 487 39.22 23.65 -21.78
CA ALA A 487 38.45 25.13 -22.25
C ALA A 487 36.75 25.78 -22.20
N ASN A 488 36.10 27.10 -22.57
CA ASN A 488 34.54 27.84 -22.60
C ASN A 488 33.97 29.43 -23.24
N ASN A 489 32.80 30.41 -23.41
CA ASN A 489 31.18 31.01 -23.34
C ASN A 489 30.52 32.52 -24.08
N THR A 490 29.35 33.49 -24.22
CA THR A 490 27.76 34.13 -23.99
C THR A 490 26.93 35.58 -24.69
N GLU A 491 25.53 36.17 -24.68
CA GLU A 491 24.68 37.59 -25.27
C GLU A 491 23.01 38.29 -25.11
N LYS A 492 22.31 39.55 -25.61
CA LYS A 492 20.78 40.37 -25.50
C LYS A 492 19.87 41.54 -26.54
N GLU A 493 18.74 42.55 -26.66
CA GLU A 493 17.48 43.61 -26.14
C GLU A 493 16.13 44.49 -27.03
N LEU A 494 15.15 45.62 -26.72
CA LEU A 494 13.65 46.29 -27.31
C LEU A 494 12.80 47.91 -27.32
N PRO A 495 11.42 48.41 -27.78
CA PRO A 495 10.56 49.87 -28.17
C PRO A 495 8.90 50.58 -27.95
N GLU A 496 8.15 51.79 -28.52
CA GLU A 496 6.70 52.72 -28.24
C GLU A 496 5.62 53.88 -29.18
N ILE A 497 4.36 54.71 -28.89
CA ILE A 497 3.14 55.65 -29.72
C ILE A 497 1.96 56.99 -29.31
N ASN A 498 0.83 57.72 -30.05
CA ASN A 498 -0.32 58.99 -29.75
C ASN A 498 -1.75 59.77 -30.60
N ASN A 499 -2.75 60.88 -30.28
CA ASN A 499 -4.16 61.62 -31.02
C ASN A 499 -5.24 63.09 -30.70
N GLY A 500 -6.48 63.72 -31.35
CA GLY A 500 -7.58 65.06 -31.12
C GLY A 500 -9.07 65.78 -31.91
N GLY A 501 -10.00 66.96 -31.66
CA GLY A 501 -11.43 67.70 -32.34
C GLY A 501 -12.51 69.15 -32.04
N THR A 502 -13.77 69.77 -32.67
CA THR A 502 -14.82 71.16 -32.46
C THR A 502 -16.38 71.79 -33.18
N THR A 503 -17.32 72.98 -32.93
CA THR A 503 -18.85 73.66 -33.48
C THR A 503 -19.61 75.31 -33.35
N ALA A 504 -20.86 76.18 -33.55
CA ALA A 504 -22.47 76.62 -34.04
C ALA A 504 -23.42 78.20 -34.06
N PRO A 505 -24.83 78.66 -34.47
CA PRO A 505 -25.75 80.12 -34.77
C PRO A 505 -27.50 80.69 -34.67
N SER A 506 -28.26 81.98 -35.01
CA SER A 506 -29.90 82.61 -34.98
C SER A 506 -30.77 84.12 -35.55
N ASN A 507 -32.20 84.66 -35.49
CA ASN A 507 -33.18 86.03 -36.01
C ASN A 507 -34.78 86.73 -35.49
N GLU A 508 -35.96 87.69 -35.76
CA GLU A 508 -37.04 88.75 -36.63
C GLU A 508 -38.29 89.94 -36.02
N ASP A 509 -39.51 90.85 -36.29
CA ASP A 509 -40.81 91.67 -37.14
C ASP A 509 -41.80 93.12 -36.63
N LYS A 510 -43.04 94.01 -36.84
CA LYS A 510 -44.57 94.52 -37.51
C LYS A 510 -45.52 96.06 -37.42
N TYR A 511 -46.88 96.54 -37.90
CA TYR A 511 -47.83 98.00 -37.99
C TYR A 511 -49.60 98.43 -38.11
N VAL A 512 -50.42 99.73 -38.25
CA VAL A 512 -52.08 100.32 -38.27
C VAL A 512 -52.93 101.89 -38.67
N THR A 513 -54.37 102.37 -38.75
CA THR A 513 -55.27 103.81 -39.15
C THR A 513 -57.00 104.42 -38.95
N VAL A 514 -57.69 105.77 -39.09
CA VAL A 514 -58.86 106.79 -38.36
C VAL A 514 -60.53 107.13 -38.27
N ASN A 515 -61.49 106.43 -37.58
CA ASN A 515 -62.55 106.92 -36.59
C ASN A 515 -61.89 106.87 -35.19
N VAL A 516 -62.51 106.70 -34.00
CA VAL A 516 -61.74 106.33 -32.77
C VAL A 516 -62.34 105.24 -31.88
N ASP A 517 -61.47 104.45 -31.25
CA ASP A 517 -61.77 103.74 -30.00
C ASP A 517 -61.76 104.69 -28.78
N GLU A 518 -62.10 104.17 -27.61
CA GLU A 518 -62.13 104.93 -26.35
C GLU A 518 -60.75 105.42 -25.87
N ALA A 519 -59.66 104.93 -26.47
CA ALA A 519 -58.30 105.41 -26.25
C ALA A 519 -57.85 106.46 -27.29
N GLY A 520 -58.70 106.80 -28.26
CA GLY A 520 -58.42 107.76 -29.32
C GLY A 520 -57.88 107.15 -30.61
N ASN A 521 -57.81 105.82 -30.74
CA ASN A 521 -57.32 105.14 -31.93
C ASN A 521 -58.43 104.93 -32.94
N VAL A 522 -58.47 105.83 -33.89
CA VAL A 522 -58.11 105.50 -35.25
C VAL A 522 -58.78 104.20 -35.88
N LEU A 523 -60.04 104.24 -36.39
CA LEU A 523 -60.81 103.09 -37.03
C LEU A 523 -61.48 103.30 -38.44
N THR A 524 -61.34 102.41 -39.43
CA THR A 524 -61.92 102.65 -40.79
C THR A 524 -63.26 101.95 -41.13
N ASP A 525 -63.73 101.04 -40.29
CA ASP A 525 -64.96 100.25 -40.46
C ASP A 525 -65.72 100.27 -39.12
N LEU A 526 -67.05 100.25 -39.17
CA LEU A 526 -67.95 100.30 -38.01
C LEU A 526 -68.63 98.95 -37.74
N THR A 527 -68.34 97.94 -38.56
CA THR A 527 -68.83 96.56 -38.38
C THR A 527 -68.10 95.92 -37.19
N GLY A 528 -68.84 95.48 -36.17
CA GLY A 528 -68.25 95.02 -34.90
C GLY A 528 -67.76 96.15 -33.99
N TYR A 529 -68.43 97.31 -34.04
CA TYR A 529 -68.16 98.47 -33.19
C TYR A 529 -69.49 99.09 -32.72
N VAL A 530 -69.62 99.32 -31.40
CA VAL A 530 -70.81 99.93 -30.76
C VAL A 530 -70.50 101.37 -30.38
N LYS A 531 -71.41 102.29 -30.71
CA LYS A 531 -71.17 103.73 -30.53
C LYS A 531 -71.23 104.14 -29.06
N VAL A 532 -70.19 104.82 -28.58
CA VAL A 532 -70.09 105.34 -27.21
C VAL A 532 -70.27 106.86 -27.19
N SER A 533 -69.60 107.59 -28.09
CA SER A 533 -69.76 109.05 -28.25
C SER A 533 -69.31 109.53 -29.64
N GLU A 534 -69.38 110.84 -29.91
CA GLU A 534 -68.95 111.45 -31.18
C GLU A 534 -68.44 112.88 -30.93
N SER A 535 -67.49 113.35 -31.73
CA SER A 535 -66.94 114.70 -31.67
C SER A 535 -66.88 115.37 -33.05
N GLU A 536 -66.82 116.70 -33.08
CA GLU A 536 -66.86 117.47 -34.32
C GLU A 536 -65.52 117.42 -35.10
N ALA A 537 -65.59 117.38 -36.42
CA ALA A 537 -64.47 117.03 -37.31
C ALA A 537 -63.37 118.11 -37.43
N VAL A 538 -62.12 117.69 -37.60
CA VAL A 538 -60.94 118.58 -37.66
C VAL A 538 -60.09 118.29 -38.90
N LYS A 539 -59.91 119.29 -39.76
CA LYS A 539 -59.22 119.14 -41.05
C LYS A 539 -57.76 119.63 -41.00
N THR A 540 -56.84 118.79 -41.44
CA THR A 540 -55.45 119.15 -41.81
C THR A 540 -55.14 118.71 -43.24
N VAL A 541 -54.08 119.26 -43.84
CA VAL A 541 -53.60 118.91 -45.19
C VAL A 541 -52.08 119.06 -45.23
N GLU A 542 -51.37 118.03 -45.66
CA GLU A 542 -49.92 118.06 -45.96
C GLU A 542 -49.67 117.71 -47.43
N THR A 543 -48.62 118.32 -48.02
CA THR A 543 -48.26 118.21 -49.43
C THR A 543 -46.75 117.93 -49.58
N LEU A 544 -46.39 116.74 -50.09
CA LEU A 544 -45.00 116.31 -50.29
C LEU A 544 -44.40 116.74 -51.65
N PRO A 545 -43.06 116.87 -51.77
CA PRO A 545 -42.43 117.64 -52.86
C PRO A 545 -42.45 116.99 -54.26
N ASN A 546 -42.84 115.72 -54.38
CA ASN A 546 -42.98 115.02 -55.67
C ASN A 546 -44.42 115.04 -56.23
N GLY A 547 -45.35 115.73 -55.55
CA GLY A 547 -46.78 115.74 -55.88
C GLY A 547 -47.58 114.56 -55.32
N ASN A 548 -46.92 113.51 -54.80
CA ASN A 548 -47.60 112.38 -54.14
C ASN A 548 -47.72 112.66 -52.64
N THR A 549 -48.86 113.23 -52.26
CA THR A 549 -49.15 113.72 -50.92
C THR A 549 -49.86 112.64 -50.09
N ILE A 550 -49.29 112.18 -48.98
CA ILE A 550 -50.01 111.32 -48.02
C ILE A 550 -50.82 112.23 -47.09
N THR A 551 -51.87 112.82 -47.67
CA THR A 551 -52.76 113.79 -47.03
C THR A 551 -53.86 113.06 -46.25
N THR A 552 -53.97 113.30 -44.95
CA THR A 552 -54.90 112.60 -44.05
C THR A 552 -56.05 113.50 -43.60
N TYR A 553 -57.27 112.96 -43.55
CA TYR A 553 -58.50 113.64 -43.10
C TYR A 553 -59.03 112.96 -41.83
N THR A 554 -59.51 113.74 -40.85
CA THR A 554 -59.80 113.26 -39.49
C THR A 554 -61.18 113.70 -38.98
N THR A 555 -62.06 112.73 -38.72
CA THR A 555 -63.38 112.91 -38.08
C THR A 555 -63.50 111.93 -36.91
N THR A 556 -63.45 112.45 -35.69
CA THR A 556 -63.26 111.63 -34.48
C THR A 556 -64.60 111.18 -33.88
N VAL A 557 -64.94 109.90 -34.06
CA VAL A 557 -66.18 109.29 -33.56
C VAL A 557 -65.85 108.09 -32.68
N THR A 558 -66.27 108.11 -31.41
CA THR A 558 -65.83 107.13 -30.39
C THR A 558 -66.73 105.90 -30.36
N TYR A 559 -66.20 104.75 -30.78
CA TYR A 559 -66.86 103.45 -30.72
C TYR A 559 -66.06 102.47 -29.85
N HIS A 560 -66.75 101.70 -29.01
CA HIS A 560 -66.16 100.50 -28.41
C HIS A 560 -66.07 99.42 -29.50
N LYS A 561 -64.92 98.75 -29.65
CA LYS A 561 -64.86 97.56 -30.51
C LYS A 561 -65.54 96.42 -29.77
N THR A 562 -66.52 95.75 -30.38
CA THR A 562 -67.07 94.53 -29.79
C THR A 562 -66.05 93.40 -29.98
N ILE A 563 -65.29 93.11 -28.93
CA ILE A 563 -64.31 92.03 -28.90
C ILE A 563 -65.04 90.74 -28.57
N ASN A 564 -64.99 89.76 -29.49
CA ASN A 564 -65.34 88.39 -29.13
C ASN A 564 -64.12 87.75 -28.46
N THR A 565 -64.24 87.42 -27.17
CA THR A 565 -63.18 86.74 -26.41
C THR A 565 -63.48 85.26 -26.38
N ASP A 566 -62.80 84.51 -27.24
CA ASP A 566 -62.88 83.05 -27.25
C ASP A 566 -62.18 82.45 -26.03
N LYS A 567 -62.85 81.51 -25.34
CA LYS A 567 -62.29 80.72 -24.24
C LYS A 567 -62.54 79.24 -24.49
N SER A 568 -61.48 78.46 -24.63
CA SER A 568 -61.55 77.00 -24.62
C SER A 568 -61.41 76.49 -23.18
N VAL A 569 -62.38 75.72 -22.70
CA VAL A 569 -62.29 74.99 -21.43
C VAL A 569 -62.52 73.51 -21.70
N THR A 570 -61.56 72.67 -21.33
CA THR A 570 -61.69 71.21 -21.39
C THR A 570 -61.96 70.68 -19.99
N TYR A 571 -63.00 69.84 -19.86
CA TYR A 571 -63.27 69.08 -18.65
C TYR A 571 -63.03 67.60 -18.93
N HIS A 572 -62.00 67.04 -18.31
CA HIS A 572 -61.78 65.61 -18.26
C HIS A 572 -62.53 65.06 -17.04
N ILE A 573 -63.47 64.15 -17.25
CA ILE A 573 -64.30 63.58 -16.18
C ILE A 573 -64.38 62.06 -16.26
N ASP A 574 -64.62 61.40 -15.12
CA ASP A 574 -64.88 59.96 -15.07
C ASP A 574 -66.34 59.62 -15.42
N GLU A 575 -66.66 58.32 -15.50
CA GLU A 575 -68.02 57.80 -15.76
C GLU A 575 -69.07 58.23 -14.71
N ALA A 576 -68.66 58.71 -13.54
CA ALA A 576 -69.53 59.23 -12.49
C ALA A 576 -69.62 60.78 -12.50
N GLY A 577 -68.86 61.46 -13.36
CA GLY A 577 -68.83 62.91 -13.51
C GLY A 577 -67.82 63.64 -12.60
N ASN A 578 -66.91 62.93 -11.93
CA ASN A 578 -65.84 63.55 -11.14
C ASN A 578 -64.72 64.05 -12.06
N PRO A 579 -64.09 65.20 -11.79
CA PRO A 579 -62.94 65.67 -12.57
C PRO A 579 -61.72 64.75 -12.41
N ILE A 580 -60.99 64.56 -13.51
CA ILE A 580 -59.71 63.85 -13.58
C ILE A 580 -58.60 64.86 -13.89
N ASP A 581 -57.49 64.82 -13.15
CA ASP A 581 -56.31 65.63 -13.48
C ASP A 581 -55.62 65.13 -14.76
N GLU A 582 -55.16 66.07 -15.60
CA GLU A 582 -54.62 65.75 -16.94
C GLU A 582 -53.40 64.80 -16.90
N ALA A 583 -52.66 64.79 -15.78
CA ALA A 583 -51.54 63.88 -15.54
C ALA A 583 -51.97 62.41 -15.31
N ASP A 584 -53.17 62.17 -14.79
CA ASP A 584 -53.66 60.82 -14.48
C ASP A 584 -54.26 60.10 -15.70
N LEU A 585 -54.54 60.83 -16.79
CA LEU A 585 -55.19 60.33 -18.01
C LEU A 585 -54.49 59.13 -18.66
N VAL A 586 -53.20 58.90 -18.36
CA VAL A 586 -52.46 57.70 -18.79
C VAL A 586 -53.07 56.38 -18.28
N ASN A 587 -53.86 56.43 -17.21
CA ASN A 587 -54.55 55.28 -16.60
C ASN A 587 -56.04 55.17 -17.00
N TYR A 588 -56.42 55.83 -18.10
CA TYR A 588 -57.82 56.05 -18.50
C TYR A 588 -57.98 55.99 -20.02
N ILE A 589 -59.14 55.56 -20.51
CA ILE A 589 -59.51 55.59 -21.94
C ILE A 589 -60.69 56.51 -22.20
N GLU A 590 -60.64 57.26 -23.30
CA GLU A 590 -61.73 58.14 -23.77
C GLU A 590 -62.92 57.29 -24.25
N LEU A 591 -64.07 57.42 -23.58
CA LEU A 591 -65.32 56.79 -23.97
C LEU A 591 -66.14 57.68 -24.91
N SER A 592 -66.18 58.97 -24.62
CA SER A 592 -66.94 59.94 -25.40
C SER A 592 -66.39 61.35 -25.22
N ARG A 593 -66.68 62.20 -26.21
CA ARG A 593 -66.31 63.61 -26.26
C ARG A 593 -67.52 64.39 -26.75
N ASP A 594 -67.94 65.37 -25.96
CA ASP A 594 -69.00 66.31 -26.32
C ASP A 594 -68.44 67.74 -26.37
N ASN A 595 -68.97 68.53 -27.30
CA ASN A 595 -68.48 69.86 -27.64
C ASN A 595 -69.65 70.83 -27.68
N SER A 596 -69.80 71.62 -26.61
CA SER A 596 -70.83 72.65 -26.49
C SER A 596 -70.22 74.05 -26.54
N VAL A 597 -71.04 75.04 -26.93
CA VAL A 597 -70.62 76.44 -27.03
C VAL A 597 -71.67 77.33 -26.38
N THR A 598 -71.22 78.20 -25.47
CA THR A 598 -72.06 79.25 -24.89
C THR A 598 -71.52 80.62 -25.28
N VAL A 599 -72.42 81.58 -25.49
CA VAL A 599 -72.06 82.97 -25.84
C VAL A 599 -72.77 83.90 -24.87
N GLU A 600 -72.01 84.63 -24.07
CA GLU A 600 -72.50 85.68 -23.18
C GLU A 600 -72.21 87.05 -23.81
N THR A 601 -73.16 88.00 -23.74
CA THR A 601 -73.01 89.35 -24.30
C THR A 601 -72.99 90.40 -23.20
N LEU A 602 -71.95 91.22 -23.16
CA LEU A 602 -71.71 92.23 -22.13
C LEU A 602 -72.33 93.60 -22.51
N PRO A 603 -72.55 94.53 -21.55
CA PRO A 603 -73.27 95.79 -21.81
C PRO A 603 -72.58 96.78 -22.77
N ASN A 604 -71.28 96.60 -23.04
CA ASN A 604 -70.50 97.32 -24.04
C ASN A 604 -70.64 96.73 -25.47
N GLY A 605 -71.30 95.59 -25.61
CA GLY A 605 -71.47 94.85 -26.86
C GLY A 605 -70.45 93.75 -27.11
N ASP A 606 -69.46 93.55 -26.22
CA ASP A 606 -68.53 92.41 -26.29
C ASP A 606 -69.28 91.08 -26.15
N THR A 607 -68.67 90.03 -26.68
CA THR A 607 -69.12 88.65 -26.44
C THR A 607 -68.01 87.79 -25.86
N VAL A 608 -68.36 86.88 -24.96
CA VAL A 608 -67.47 85.82 -24.50
C VAL A 608 -68.00 84.50 -25.05
N THR A 609 -67.30 83.94 -26.03
CA THR A 609 -67.63 82.65 -26.63
C THR A 609 -66.84 81.56 -25.91
N THR A 610 -67.51 80.80 -25.05
CA THR A 610 -66.87 79.70 -24.31
C THR A 610 -67.14 78.39 -25.04
N GLN A 611 -66.09 77.79 -25.60
CA GLN A 611 -66.12 76.43 -26.14
C GLN A 611 -65.79 75.46 -25.01
N ILE A 612 -66.77 74.64 -24.62
CA ILE A 612 -66.65 73.66 -23.55
C ILE A 612 -66.51 72.27 -24.21
N THR A 613 -65.35 71.65 -24.04
CA THR A 613 -65.11 70.25 -24.45
C THR A 613 -65.16 69.36 -23.22
N THR A 614 -66.18 68.52 -23.10
CA THR A 614 -66.28 67.55 -22.01
C THR A 614 -65.88 66.19 -22.55
N ILE A 615 -64.86 65.57 -21.96
CA ILE A 615 -64.38 64.25 -22.36
C ILE A 615 -64.59 63.30 -21.18
N VAL A 616 -65.37 62.25 -21.42
CA VAL A 616 -65.68 61.21 -20.41
C VAL A 616 -64.70 60.06 -20.59
N TYR A 617 -64.08 59.66 -19.48
CA TYR A 617 -63.10 58.58 -19.46
C TYR A 617 -63.49 57.45 -18.51
N ARG A 618 -63.13 56.21 -18.89
CA ARG A 618 -63.15 55.05 -17.99
C ARG A 618 -61.74 54.76 -17.48
N LYS A 619 -61.60 54.49 -16.18
CA LYS A 619 -60.33 54.05 -15.58
C LYS A 619 -59.98 52.64 -16.04
N THR A 620 -58.77 52.44 -16.54
CA THR A 620 -58.26 51.11 -16.91
C THR A 620 -57.72 50.39 -15.69
N ASN A 621 -58.05 49.11 -15.54
CA ASN A 621 -57.58 48.25 -14.46
C ASN A 621 -56.58 47.22 -15.01
N ASN A 622 -55.55 46.88 -14.22
CA ASN A 622 -54.70 45.72 -14.48
C ASN A 622 -55.09 44.58 -13.53
N THR A 623 -55.22 43.36 -14.07
CA THR A 623 -55.44 42.14 -13.30
C THR A 623 -54.25 41.21 -13.46
N ASP A 624 -53.53 40.96 -12.36
CA ASP A 624 -52.42 40.00 -12.35
C ASP A 624 -52.95 38.56 -12.17
N LYS A 625 -52.39 37.64 -12.96
CA LYS A 625 -52.75 36.22 -12.97
C LYS A 625 -51.49 35.37 -12.93
N HIS A 626 -51.41 34.45 -11.98
CA HIS A 626 -50.31 33.48 -11.90
C HIS A 626 -50.78 32.12 -12.44
N VAL A 627 -49.95 31.48 -13.26
CA VAL A 627 -50.20 30.16 -13.86
C VAL A 627 -48.96 29.29 -13.69
N THR A 628 -49.09 28.17 -12.97
CA THR A 628 -48.04 27.16 -12.87
C THR A 628 -48.32 26.02 -13.83
N ILE A 629 -47.31 25.60 -14.60
CA ILE A 629 -47.39 24.45 -15.52
C ILE A 629 -46.38 23.40 -15.07
N THR A 630 -46.85 22.21 -14.73
CA THR A 630 -46.02 21.05 -14.35
C THR A 630 -45.76 20.17 -15.58
N ILE A 631 -44.50 19.96 -15.93
CA ILE A 631 -44.08 19.17 -17.10
C ILE A 631 -43.02 18.12 -16.77
N ASP A 632 -42.93 17.08 -17.59
CA ASP A 632 -41.75 16.21 -17.64
C ASP A 632 -40.62 16.81 -18.49
N GLU A 633 -39.45 16.17 -18.48
CA GLU A 633 -38.26 16.59 -19.25
C GLU A 633 -38.45 16.52 -20.78
N ALA A 634 -39.51 15.84 -21.26
CA ALA A 634 -39.90 15.80 -22.67
C ALA A 634 -40.97 16.85 -23.03
N GLY A 635 -41.43 17.64 -22.05
CA GLY A 635 -42.42 18.70 -22.22
C GLY A 635 -43.88 18.26 -22.11
N ASN A 636 -44.16 17.02 -21.69
CA ASN A 636 -45.54 16.56 -21.47
C ASN A 636 -46.07 17.10 -20.13
N VAL A 637 -47.33 17.54 -20.11
CA VAL A 637 -47.96 18.05 -18.87
C VAL A 637 -48.22 16.90 -17.89
N ILE A 638 -47.70 17.01 -16.67
CA ILE A 638 -47.90 16.05 -15.58
C ILE A 638 -49.08 16.49 -14.71
N THR A 639 -50.07 15.60 -14.53
CA THR A 639 -51.26 15.83 -13.68
C THR A 639 -51.23 15.06 -12.35
N ASP A 640 -50.26 14.15 -12.17
CA ASP A 640 -50.04 13.37 -10.94
C ASP A 640 -48.53 13.29 -10.68
N LEU A 641 -48.10 13.79 -9.53
CA LEU A 641 -46.69 13.86 -9.13
C LEU A 641 -46.22 12.59 -8.40
N THR A 642 -47.06 11.56 -8.30
CA THR A 642 -46.71 10.29 -7.64
C THR A 642 -45.57 9.59 -8.38
N GLY A 643 -44.41 9.49 -7.73
CA GLY A 643 -43.19 8.94 -8.33
C GLY A 643 -42.42 9.92 -9.24
N TYR A 644 -42.56 11.23 -8.99
CA TYR A 644 -41.79 12.27 -9.65
C TYR A 644 -41.05 13.17 -8.65
N THR A 645 -39.85 13.62 -9.02
CA THR A 645 -39.02 14.58 -8.27
C THR A 645 -38.85 15.87 -9.06
N LYS A 646 -38.97 17.03 -8.41
CA LYS A 646 -38.76 18.35 -9.03
C LYS A 646 -37.28 18.56 -9.36
N ILE A 647 -36.96 18.82 -10.63
CA ILE A 647 -35.59 19.15 -11.08
C ILE A 647 -35.39 20.66 -11.22
N SER A 648 -36.34 21.38 -11.81
CA SER A 648 -36.18 22.81 -12.08
C SER A 648 -37.49 23.58 -12.02
N GLU A 649 -37.37 24.89 -11.87
CA GLU A 649 -38.45 25.86 -11.94
C GLU A 649 -37.95 27.07 -12.75
N SER A 650 -38.73 27.52 -13.73
CA SER A 650 -38.37 28.67 -14.55
C SER A 650 -38.56 29.97 -13.77
N GLU A 651 -37.85 31.03 -14.17
CA GLU A 651 -38.35 32.38 -13.87
C GLU A 651 -39.73 32.58 -14.50
N ALA A 652 -40.56 33.43 -13.89
CA ALA A 652 -41.94 33.62 -14.30
C ALA A 652 -42.03 34.47 -15.59
N VAL A 653 -42.42 33.84 -16.69
CA VAL A 653 -42.57 34.50 -17.99
C VAL A 653 -43.79 35.43 -17.95
N LYS A 654 -43.55 36.74 -18.01
CA LYS A 654 -44.59 37.77 -18.05
C LYS A 654 -45.12 37.97 -19.46
N THR A 655 -46.42 37.78 -19.65
CA THR A 655 -47.17 38.24 -20.82
C THR A 655 -48.21 39.28 -20.39
N VAL A 656 -48.53 40.24 -21.27
CA VAL A 656 -49.53 41.28 -21.01
C VAL A 656 -50.49 41.30 -22.20
N GLU A 657 -51.78 41.08 -21.91
CA GLU A 657 -52.87 41.23 -22.87
C GLU A 657 -53.61 42.54 -22.57
N THR A 658 -53.83 43.37 -23.60
CA THR A 658 -54.67 44.57 -23.50
C THR A 658 -56.02 44.25 -24.12
N LEU A 659 -57.08 44.30 -23.31
CA LEU A 659 -58.44 44.03 -23.74
C LEU A 659 -59.01 45.20 -24.57
N PRO A 660 -60.04 44.98 -25.42
CA PRO A 660 -60.63 46.03 -26.26
C PRO A 660 -61.22 47.24 -25.51
N ASN A 661 -61.36 47.15 -24.19
CA ASN A 661 -61.81 48.24 -23.31
C ASN A 661 -60.64 48.98 -22.61
N GLY A 662 -59.38 48.63 -22.90
CA GLY A 662 -58.18 49.21 -22.28
C GLY A 662 -57.77 48.60 -20.93
N ASP A 663 -58.55 47.69 -20.34
CA ASP A 663 -58.06 46.92 -19.19
C ASP A 663 -56.92 45.99 -19.62
N THR A 664 -56.01 45.69 -18.70
CA THR A 664 -54.88 44.78 -18.93
C THR A 664 -54.97 43.54 -18.08
N VAL A 665 -54.54 42.40 -18.64
CA VAL A 665 -54.35 41.16 -17.91
C VAL A 665 -52.87 40.78 -18.02
N THR A 666 -52.16 40.85 -16.89
CA THR A 666 -50.77 40.43 -16.82
C THR A 666 -50.73 38.97 -16.36
N THR A 667 -50.32 38.05 -17.24
CA THR A 667 -50.14 36.65 -16.87
C THR A 667 -48.66 36.35 -16.62
N TYR A 668 -48.34 35.87 -15.43
CA TYR A 668 -47.04 35.31 -15.06
C TYR A 668 -47.11 33.79 -15.14
N THR A 669 -46.36 33.19 -16.07
CA THR A 669 -46.32 31.73 -16.26
C THR A 669 -45.03 31.16 -15.70
N THR A 670 -45.13 30.26 -14.72
CA THR A 670 -44.00 29.53 -14.14
C THR A 670 -44.07 28.07 -14.57
N THR A 671 -43.00 27.55 -15.17
CA THR A 671 -42.92 26.15 -15.58
C THR A 671 -42.05 25.38 -14.58
N ILE A 672 -42.58 24.30 -14.02
CA ILE A 672 -41.85 23.40 -13.12
C ILE A 672 -41.62 22.08 -13.83
N THR A 673 -40.35 21.70 -13.99
CA THR A 673 -39.93 20.44 -14.62
C THR A 673 -39.68 19.39 -13.55
N TYR A 674 -40.32 18.24 -13.73
CA TYR A 674 -40.16 17.06 -12.88
C TYR A 674 -39.54 15.91 -13.68
N HIS A 675 -38.70 15.12 -13.01
CA HIS A 675 -38.19 13.85 -13.49
C HIS A 675 -39.02 12.70 -12.94
N LYS A 676 -39.13 11.59 -13.68
CA LYS A 676 -39.88 10.40 -13.25
C LYS A 676 -38.95 9.34 -12.68
N ASN A 677 -38.99 9.15 -11.37
CA ASN A 677 -38.05 8.34 -10.62
C ASN A 677 -38.00 6.88 -11.11
N VAL A 678 -36.81 6.42 -11.49
CA VAL A 678 -36.47 5.08 -11.96
C VAL A 678 -35.64 4.36 -10.89
N ASN A 679 -35.93 3.09 -10.63
CA ASN A 679 -35.01 2.22 -9.89
C ASN A 679 -34.16 1.39 -10.86
N THR A 680 -32.84 1.43 -10.68
CA THR A 680 -31.87 0.59 -11.43
C THR A 680 -31.23 -0.41 -10.48
N ASP A 681 -31.40 -1.71 -10.76
CA ASP A 681 -30.79 -2.78 -9.97
C ASP A 681 -29.37 -3.12 -10.49
N LYS A 682 -28.38 -2.97 -9.62
CA LYS A 682 -26.97 -3.30 -9.86
C LYS A 682 -26.58 -4.52 -9.04
N HIS A 683 -25.93 -5.50 -9.65
CA HIS A 683 -25.45 -6.70 -8.96
C HIS A 683 -23.92 -6.72 -8.94
N VAL A 684 -23.33 -6.95 -7.76
CA VAL A 684 -21.89 -6.93 -7.53
C VAL A 684 -21.47 -8.20 -6.80
N THR A 685 -20.54 -8.95 -7.37
CA THR A 685 -19.93 -10.11 -6.70
C THR A 685 -18.54 -9.73 -6.20
N ILE A 686 -18.32 -9.84 -4.90
CA ILE A 686 -16.99 -9.65 -4.28
C ILE A 686 -16.44 -11.03 -3.92
N ASN A 687 -15.43 -11.47 -4.64
CA ASN A 687 -14.70 -12.68 -4.28
C ASN A 687 -13.69 -12.33 -3.18
N VAL A 688 -13.63 -13.11 -2.10
CA VAL A 688 -12.65 -12.96 -1.01
C VAL A 688 -12.01 -14.31 -0.67
N ASP A 689 -10.83 -14.32 -0.05
CA ASP A 689 -10.32 -15.53 0.58
C ASP A 689 -10.86 -15.74 2.01
N GLU A 690 -10.51 -16.87 2.64
CA GLU A 690 -10.88 -17.22 4.03
C GLU A 690 -10.46 -16.15 5.07
N SER A 691 -9.55 -15.23 4.75
CA SER A 691 -9.16 -14.10 5.61
C SER A 691 -9.92 -12.79 5.32
N GLY A 692 -10.84 -12.81 4.35
CA GLY A 692 -11.61 -11.65 3.91
C GLY A 692 -10.91 -10.76 2.86
N LYS A 693 -9.70 -11.13 2.38
CA LYS A 693 -8.98 -10.34 1.38
C LYS A 693 -9.58 -10.55 -0.01
N VAL A 694 -9.91 -9.45 -0.70
CA VAL A 694 -10.51 -9.47 -2.05
C VAL A 694 -9.60 -10.16 -3.08
N LEU A 695 -10.20 -11.01 -3.92
CA LEU A 695 -9.56 -11.79 -4.98
C LEU A 695 -9.98 -11.29 -6.36
N THR A 696 -8.99 -10.98 -7.19
CA THR A 696 -9.18 -10.60 -8.61
C THR A 696 -8.84 -11.73 -9.59
N ASP A 697 -8.23 -12.80 -9.10
CA ASP A 697 -7.95 -14.05 -9.82
C ASP A 697 -8.38 -15.21 -8.92
N LEU A 698 -8.95 -16.25 -9.53
CA LEU A 698 -9.51 -17.43 -8.87
C LEU A 698 -8.81 -18.73 -9.31
N THR A 699 -7.79 -18.65 -10.16
CA THR A 699 -7.07 -19.81 -10.73
C THR A 699 -6.56 -20.76 -9.64
N ASP A 700 -5.97 -20.19 -8.59
CA ASP A 700 -5.42 -20.91 -7.42
C ASP A 700 -6.42 -21.14 -6.28
N TYR A 701 -7.73 -20.96 -6.53
CA TYR A 701 -8.74 -20.90 -5.46
C TYR A 701 -9.94 -21.83 -5.72
N GLU A 702 -10.59 -22.28 -4.64
CA GLU A 702 -11.81 -23.09 -4.65
C GLU A 702 -12.92 -22.43 -3.82
N LYS A 703 -14.18 -22.52 -4.25
CA LYS A 703 -15.31 -21.83 -3.59
C LYS A 703 -15.74 -22.58 -2.33
N VAL A 704 -15.68 -21.88 -1.19
CA VAL A 704 -16.08 -22.41 0.13
C VAL A 704 -17.54 -22.07 0.44
N SER A 705 -17.92 -20.81 0.25
CA SER A 705 -19.26 -20.32 0.60
C SER A 705 -19.66 -19.09 -0.21
N GLU A 706 -20.92 -18.69 -0.08
CA GLU A 706 -21.54 -17.54 -0.75
C GLU A 706 -22.55 -16.92 0.21
N SER A 707 -22.49 -15.60 0.39
CA SER A 707 -23.41 -14.88 1.25
C SER A 707 -24.80 -14.77 0.60
N THR A 708 -25.82 -14.52 1.42
CA THR A 708 -27.01 -13.83 0.90
C THR A 708 -26.61 -12.44 0.42
N SER A 709 -27.27 -11.93 -0.62
CA SER A 709 -26.96 -10.61 -1.17
C SER A 709 -27.36 -9.50 -0.20
N VAL A 710 -26.41 -8.65 0.17
CA VAL A 710 -26.65 -7.44 0.97
C VAL A 710 -27.19 -6.35 0.05
N LYS A 711 -28.33 -5.75 0.40
CA LYS A 711 -28.97 -4.67 -0.37
C LYS A 711 -28.55 -3.31 0.20
N SER A 712 -27.94 -2.46 -0.62
CA SER A 712 -27.90 -1.00 -0.41
C SER A 712 -28.79 -0.29 -1.43
N VAL A 713 -29.21 0.94 -1.12
CA VAL A 713 -29.96 1.82 -2.01
C VAL A 713 -29.36 3.22 -1.93
N GLU A 714 -28.93 3.73 -3.07
CA GLU A 714 -28.48 5.11 -3.26
C GLU A 714 -29.60 5.88 -3.96
N THR A 715 -29.91 7.12 -3.52
CA THR A 715 -30.89 7.99 -4.17
C THR A 715 -30.16 9.17 -4.82
N LEU A 716 -30.36 9.35 -6.12
CA LEU A 716 -29.73 10.41 -6.92
C LEU A 716 -30.50 11.73 -6.81
N PRO A 717 -29.89 12.89 -7.17
CA PRO A 717 -30.54 14.20 -7.09
C PRO A 717 -31.80 14.37 -7.94
N ASN A 718 -31.97 13.57 -9.00
CA ASN A 718 -33.19 13.50 -9.82
C ASN A 718 -34.29 12.60 -9.22
N GLY A 719 -34.04 11.97 -8.05
CA GLY A 719 -34.98 11.07 -7.39
C GLY A 719 -34.90 9.60 -7.80
N ASP A 720 -34.07 9.25 -8.79
CA ASP A 720 -33.76 7.86 -9.14
C ASP A 720 -33.13 7.11 -7.96
N THR A 721 -33.30 5.79 -7.93
CA THR A 721 -32.60 4.92 -6.98
C THR A 721 -31.71 3.90 -7.68
N ILE A 722 -30.46 3.78 -7.23
CA ILE A 722 -29.58 2.67 -7.59
C ILE A 722 -29.61 1.67 -6.43
N THR A 723 -30.32 0.56 -6.64
CA THR A 723 -30.31 -0.56 -5.69
C THR A 723 -29.11 -1.45 -6.01
N THR A 724 -28.13 -1.55 -5.10
CA THR A 724 -26.99 -2.45 -5.27
C THR A 724 -27.15 -3.71 -4.41
N TYR A 725 -27.13 -4.87 -5.06
CA TYR A 725 -27.09 -6.19 -4.46
C TYR A 725 -25.64 -6.71 -4.46
N THR A 726 -25.02 -6.73 -3.28
CA THR A 726 -23.64 -7.19 -3.09
C THR A 726 -23.63 -8.62 -2.53
N THR A 727 -23.10 -9.57 -3.31
CA THR A 727 -22.88 -10.96 -2.89
C THR A 727 -21.39 -11.18 -2.63
N THR A 728 -21.03 -11.61 -1.42
CA THR A 728 -19.64 -11.99 -1.10
C THR A 728 -19.48 -13.50 -1.27
N VAL A 729 -18.48 -13.91 -2.04
CA VAL A 729 -18.16 -15.32 -2.27
C VAL A 729 -16.79 -15.60 -1.66
N THR A 730 -16.74 -16.49 -0.67
CA THR A 730 -15.51 -16.85 0.04
C THR A 730 -14.86 -18.06 -0.61
N TYR A 731 -13.55 -17.97 -0.85
CA TYR A 731 -12.73 -18.99 -1.45
C TYR A 731 -11.58 -19.41 -0.53
N LYS A 732 -11.17 -20.67 -0.64
CA LYS A 732 -9.94 -21.22 -0.04
C LYS A 732 -8.85 -21.22 -1.09
N LYS A 733 -7.61 -20.86 -0.72
CA LYS A 733 -6.46 -21.04 -1.63
C LYS A 733 -6.16 -22.54 -1.70
N LYS A 734 -6.10 -23.09 -2.91
CA LYS A 734 -5.63 -24.46 -3.16
C LYS A 734 -4.23 -24.61 -2.57
N ALA A 735 -4.01 -25.69 -1.83
CA ALA A 735 -2.69 -26.00 -1.27
C ALA A 735 -1.66 -26.03 -2.40
N THR A 736 -0.71 -25.10 -2.34
CA THR A 736 0.31 -24.83 -3.36
C THR A 736 1.67 -24.56 -2.72
N THR A 737 1.90 -25.19 -1.56
CA THR A 737 3.20 -25.78 -1.27
C THR A 737 3.32 -27.02 -2.13
N THR A 738 4.26 -27.07 -3.09
CA THR A 738 4.71 -28.39 -3.52
C THR A 738 5.54 -28.96 -2.38
N ASP A 739 5.16 -30.14 -1.91
CA ASP A 739 5.94 -30.86 -0.92
C ASP A 739 7.24 -31.32 -1.61
N PRO A 740 8.43 -30.94 -1.13
CA PRO A 740 9.69 -31.25 -1.82
C PRO A 740 9.91 -32.75 -2.04
N ILE A 741 9.41 -33.59 -1.12
CA ILE A 741 9.46 -35.05 -1.24
C ILE A 741 8.62 -35.49 -2.45
N ILE A 742 7.42 -34.93 -2.62
CA ILE A 742 6.51 -35.28 -3.73
C ILE A 742 7.03 -34.81 -5.10
N ASP A 743 7.72 -33.66 -5.14
CA ASP A 743 8.39 -33.16 -6.35
C ASP A 743 9.63 -34.00 -6.71
N ASN A 744 10.36 -34.51 -5.71
CA ASN A 744 11.55 -35.35 -5.90
C ASN A 744 11.26 -36.79 -6.36
N ILE A 745 10.01 -37.30 -6.24
CA ILE A 745 9.66 -38.65 -6.69
C ILE A 745 9.82 -38.78 -8.21
N LEU A 746 10.86 -39.50 -8.62
CA LEU A 746 11.22 -39.72 -10.01
C LEU A 746 10.14 -40.47 -10.81
N SER A 747 10.08 -40.17 -12.10
CA SER A 747 9.18 -40.86 -13.05
C SER A 747 9.67 -42.29 -13.32
N SER A 748 8.73 -43.21 -13.57
CA SER A 748 8.98 -44.53 -14.18
C SER A 748 9.62 -44.47 -15.58
N THR A 749 9.75 -43.27 -16.15
CA THR A 749 10.46 -42.96 -17.39
C THR A 749 11.74 -42.13 -17.20
N ASP A 750 12.14 -41.83 -15.96
CA ASP A 750 13.39 -41.13 -15.67
C ASP A 750 14.60 -42.02 -16.00
N LYS A 751 15.73 -41.43 -16.41
CA LYS A 751 16.90 -42.22 -16.80
C LYS A 751 17.41 -43.09 -15.65
N LYS A 752 17.59 -42.55 -14.43
CA LYS A 752 18.07 -43.33 -13.27
C LYS A 752 17.16 -44.53 -13.01
N ILE A 753 15.85 -44.29 -13.05
CA ILE A 753 14.81 -45.31 -12.84
C ILE A 753 14.82 -46.37 -13.95
N THR A 754 15.08 -45.99 -15.21
CA THR A 754 15.24 -46.97 -16.30
C THR A 754 16.57 -47.73 -16.24
N ASP A 755 17.64 -47.11 -15.75
CA ASP A 755 18.97 -47.73 -15.60
C ASP A 755 18.93 -48.79 -14.49
N ILE A 756 18.50 -48.42 -13.28
CA ILE A 756 18.42 -49.35 -12.13
C ILE A 756 17.46 -50.51 -12.38
N LYS A 757 16.38 -50.27 -13.15
CA LYS A 757 15.49 -51.32 -13.64
C LYS A 757 16.20 -52.32 -14.55
N ASN A 758 17.12 -51.89 -15.42
CA ASN A 758 17.89 -52.82 -16.25
C ASN A 758 18.88 -53.62 -15.39
N GLN A 759 19.62 -52.94 -14.51
CA GLN A 759 20.57 -53.54 -13.58
C GLN A 759 19.94 -54.70 -12.80
N VAL A 760 18.76 -54.48 -12.21
CA VAL A 760 18.06 -55.51 -11.43
C VAL A 760 17.31 -56.52 -12.31
N SER A 761 16.60 -56.09 -13.36
CA SER A 761 15.64 -56.96 -14.09
C SER A 761 16.16 -57.58 -15.39
N LYS A 762 17.42 -57.35 -15.77
CA LYS A 762 18.05 -57.90 -16.99
C LYS A 762 19.48 -58.36 -16.74
N ASP A 763 20.24 -57.51 -16.05
CA ASP A 763 21.66 -57.73 -15.78
C ASP A 763 21.87 -58.46 -14.43
N ASP A 764 20.75 -58.80 -13.74
CA ASP A 764 20.64 -59.53 -12.48
C ASP A 764 21.72 -59.15 -11.45
N THR A 765 21.87 -57.84 -11.25
CA THR A 765 22.89 -57.22 -10.40
C THR A 765 22.24 -56.47 -9.24
N ALA A 766 22.75 -56.69 -8.02
CA ALA A 766 22.27 -56.09 -6.77
C ALA A 766 22.39 -54.57 -6.75
N VAL A 767 21.59 -53.92 -5.88
CA VAL A 767 21.59 -52.45 -5.71
C VAL A 767 22.52 -52.07 -4.56
N SER A 768 23.47 -51.16 -4.79
CA SER A 768 24.37 -50.69 -3.72
C SER A 768 23.65 -49.80 -2.71
N LEU A 769 24.26 -49.63 -1.54
CA LEU A 769 23.73 -48.79 -0.46
C LEU A 769 23.64 -47.32 -0.90
N GLU A 770 24.61 -46.85 -1.69
CA GLU A 770 24.61 -45.49 -2.22
C GLU A 770 23.59 -45.30 -3.35
N GLN A 771 23.42 -46.29 -4.24
CA GLN A 771 22.33 -46.28 -5.21
C GLN A 771 20.95 -46.24 -4.54
N ALA A 772 20.78 -46.91 -3.40
CA ALA A 772 19.54 -46.83 -2.63
C ALA A 772 19.31 -45.41 -2.09
N ARG A 773 20.31 -44.79 -1.45
CA ARG A 773 20.24 -43.41 -0.95
C ARG A 773 19.96 -42.37 -2.05
N GLU A 774 20.45 -42.58 -3.26
CA GLU A 774 20.14 -41.72 -4.42
C GLU A 774 18.70 -41.88 -4.97
N LEU A 775 17.98 -42.94 -4.58
CA LEU A 775 16.70 -43.35 -5.17
C LEU A 775 15.53 -43.40 -4.16
N THR A 776 15.80 -43.53 -2.87
CA THR A 776 14.80 -43.55 -1.80
C THR A 776 14.86 -42.27 -0.97
N ASP A 777 13.71 -41.64 -0.73
CA ASP A 777 13.63 -40.48 0.16
C ASP A 777 13.63 -40.94 1.64
N ALA A 778 14.60 -40.46 2.42
CA ALA A 778 14.79 -40.86 3.81
C ALA A 778 13.70 -40.33 4.74
N GLU A 779 13.18 -39.12 4.51
CA GLU A 779 12.13 -38.52 5.34
C GLU A 779 10.78 -39.20 5.07
N LEU A 780 10.48 -39.50 3.80
CA LEU A 780 9.32 -40.32 3.42
C LEU A 780 9.41 -41.72 4.03
N THR A 781 10.58 -42.35 3.97
CA THR A 781 10.81 -43.68 4.55
C THR A 781 10.59 -43.66 6.06
N ALA A 782 11.09 -42.65 6.77
CA ALA A 782 10.85 -42.47 8.21
C ALA A 782 9.36 -42.27 8.53
N LYS A 783 8.67 -41.38 7.81
CA LYS A 783 7.21 -41.13 7.97
C LYS A 783 6.39 -42.42 7.79
N VAL A 784 6.71 -43.23 6.77
CA VAL A 784 6.06 -44.54 6.53
C VAL A 784 6.39 -45.53 7.65
N ALA A 785 7.66 -45.63 8.05
CA ALA A 785 8.12 -46.54 9.08
C ALA A 785 7.41 -46.27 10.41
N GLU A 786 7.29 -45.00 10.79
CA GLU A 786 6.55 -44.56 11.97
C GLU A 786 5.08 -44.95 11.94
N GLU A 787 4.35 -44.59 10.87
CA GLU A 787 2.91 -44.89 10.77
C GLU A 787 2.65 -46.40 10.74
N PHE A 788 3.48 -47.16 10.02
CA PHE A 788 3.37 -48.62 10.00
C PHE A 788 3.68 -49.25 11.37
N ALA A 789 4.75 -48.80 12.05
CA ALA A 789 5.09 -49.28 13.38
C ALA A 789 3.98 -48.99 14.41
N LYS A 790 3.35 -47.80 14.37
CA LYS A 790 2.20 -47.45 15.22
C LYS A 790 1.04 -48.43 15.01
N MET A 791 0.74 -48.80 13.76
CA MET A 791 -0.33 -49.78 13.43
C MET A 791 0.03 -51.20 13.89
N VAL A 792 1.27 -51.66 13.66
CA VAL A 792 1.75 -52.97 14.12
C VAL A 792 1.75 -53.07 15.65
N GLN A 793 2.19 -52.03 16.36
CA GLN A 793 2.20 -52.00 17.82
C GLN A 793 0.78 -52.00 18.42
N ALA A 794 -0.20 -51.39 17.74
CA ALA A 794 -1.61 -51.48 18.12
C ALA A 794 -2.17 -52.90 17.94
N GLU A 795 -1.83 -53.59 16.84
CA GLU A 795 -2.17 -55.00 16.63
C GLU A 795 -1.53 -55.90 17.70
N GLN A 796 -0.24 -55.69 17.99
CA GLN A 796 0.49 -56.42 19.03
C GLN A 796 -0.14 -56.20 20.42
N ALA A 797 -0.59 -54.98 20.74
CA ALA A 797 -1.32 -54.70 21.98
C ALA A 797 -2.68 -55.41 22.04
N ASN A 798 -3.44 -55.44 20.93
CA ASN A 798 -4.74 -56.14 20.84
C ASN A 798 -4.61 -57.64 21.14
N TYR A 799 -3.58 -58.29 20.59
CA TYR A 799 -3.34 -59.73 20.74
C TYR A 799 -2.35 -60.11 21.86
N LYS A 800 -1.82 -59.12 22.58
CA LYS A 800 -0.87 -59.26 23.70
C LYS A 800 0.46 -59.94 23.30
N TYR A 801 0.96 -59.59 22.12
CA TYR A 801 2.31 -59.95 21.68
C TYR A 801 3.35 -58.97 22.25
N ASN A 802 4.63 -59.33 22.18
CA ASN A 802 5.72 -58.39 22.47
C ASN A 802 5.67 -57.25 21.44
N GLN A 803 5.94 -56.01 21.86
CA GLN A 803 6.03 -54.89 20.94
C GLN A 803 7.35 -54.92 20.16
N THR A 804 7.25 -54.73 18.85
CA THR A 804 8.39 -54.53 17.95
C THR A 804 8.56 -53.04 17.69
N ASN A 805 9.78 -52.52 17.83
CA ASN A 805 10.10 -51.10 17.66
C ASN A 805 10.80 -50.86 16.31
N LEU A 806 10.84 -49.61 15.85
CA LEU A 806 11.81 -49.23 14.83
C LEU A 806 13.22 -49.40 15.41
N THR A 807 14.13 -49.98 14.63
CA THR A 807 15.51 -50.18 15.04
C THR A 807 16.31 -48.86 15.06
N THR A 808 17.39 -48.84 15.83
CA THR A 808 18.37 -47.74 15.87
C THR A 808 19.69 -48.12 15.17
N ASP A 809 19.68 -49.17 14.34
CA ASP A 809 20.78 -49.54 13.44
C ASP A 809 20.49 -49.00 12.03
N ASP A 810 20.88 -47.75 11.78
CA ASP A 810 20.68 -47.03 10.52
C ASP A 810 21.29 -47.77 9.32
N LYS A 811 22.36 -48.56 9.54
CA LYS A 811 23.02 -49.37 8.51
C LYS A 811 22.09 -50.47 8.00
N VAL A 812 21.17 -50.98 8.83
CA VAL A 812 20.08 -51.85 8.34
C VAL A 812 19.15 -51.08 7.42
N GLY A 813 18.81 -49.83 7.76
CA GLY A 813 17.96 -48.95 6.96
C GLY A 813 18.42 -48.79 5.51
N ASP A 814 19.71 -48.51 5.29
CA ASP A 814 20.31 -48.43 3.94
C ASP A 814 20.04 -49.71 3.11
N ARG A 815 20.28 -50.87 3.73
CA ARG A 815 20.12 -52.20 3.10
C ARG A 815 18.65 -52.62 2.95
N THR A 816 17.76 -52.21 3.84
CA THR A 816 16.31 -52.42 3.68
C THR A 816 15.78 -51.56 2.53
N SER A 817 16.35 -50.36 2.35
CA SER A 817 16.04 -49.46 1.24
C SER A 817 16.58 -49.99 -0.10
N SER A 818 17.80 -50.54 -0.15
CA SER A 818 18.30 -51.20 -1.36
C SER A 818 17.44 -52.41 -1.75
N ARG A 819 16.97 -53.20 -0.78
CA ARG A 819 15.98 -54.27 -1.04
C ARG A 819 14.65 -53.73 -1.53
N ALA A 820 14.14 -52.60 -1.03
CA ALA A 820 12.92 -51.99 -1.55
C ALA A 820 13.05 -51.59 -3.04
N VAL A 821 14.23 -51.15 -3.48
CA VAL A 821 14.53 -50.88 -4.90
C VAL A 821 14.60 -52.18 -5.71
N GLU A 822 15.31 -53.21 -5.23
CA GLU A 822 15.37 -54.52 -5.91
C GLU A 822 13.98 -55.13 -6.11
N VAL A 823 13.17 -55.13 -5.05
CA VAL A 823 11.79 -55.67 -4.99
C VAL A 823 10.82 -54.98 -5.97
N MET A 824 11.14 -53.80 -6.50
CA MET A 824 10.35 -53.12 -7.54
C MET A 824 10.50 -53.78 -8.91
N TYR A 825 11.65 -54.40 -9.17
CA TYR A 825 12.02 -54.93 -10.48
C TYR A 825 12.27 -56.44 -10.48
N ASN A 826 12.53 -57.03 -9.31
CA ASN A 826 12.54 -58.46 -9.05
C ASN A 826 11.86 -58.72 -7.68
N PHE A 827 10.55 -58.97 -7.67
CA PHE A 827 9.69 -59.09 -6.46
C PHE A 827 9.88 -60.43 -5.69
N ASP A 828 11.07 -61.01 -5.70
CA ASP A 828 11.38 -62.22 -4.94
C ASP A 828 12.19 -61.89 -3.66
N HIS A 829 12.13 -62.80 -2.69
CA HIS A 829 13.05 -62.83 -1.55
C HIS A 829 14.46 -63.31 -1.95
N ALA A 830 14.61 -63.88 -3.15
CA ALA A 830 15.91 -63.97 -3.79
C ALA A 830 16.51 -62.56 -4.00
N ARG A 831 17.80 -62.44 -3.75
CA ARG A 831 18.62 -61.31 -4.23
C ARG A 831 19.09 -61.63 -5.65
N PRO A 832 19.39 -60.61 -6.48
CA PRO A 832 20.07 -60.84 -7.76
C PRO A 832 21.37 -61.64 -7.58
N GLU A 833 21.74 -62.49 -8.54
CA GLU A 833 22.89 -63.40 -8.40
C GLU A 833 24.25 -62.68 -8.46
N ASN A 834 24.31 -61.47 -9.03
CA ASN A 834 25.54 -60.72 -9.23
C ASN A 834 25.66 -59.50 -8.30
N ASP A 835 26.89 -59.27 -7.81
CA ASP A 835 27.25 -58.09 -7.03
C ASP A 835 27.96 -57.05 -7.92
N LEU A 836 27.91 -55.76 -7.57
CA LEU A 836 28.73 -54.71 -8.18
C LEU A 836 30.22 -54.89 -7.82
N GLU A 837 31.11 -54.65 -8.79
CA GLU A 837 32.57 -54.84 -8.64
C GLU A 837 33.22 -53.98 -7.53
N ASP A 838 32.56 -52.91 -7.10
CA ASP A 838 33.06 -51.96 -6.09
C ASP A 838 32.91 -52.43 -4.63
N GLY A 839 32.12 -53.48 -4.36
CA GLY A 839 31.91 -54.01 -3.00
C GLY A 839 30.89 -53.26 -2.13
N THR A 840 30.24 -52.20 -2.62
CA THR A 840 29.47 -51.20 -1.84
C THR A 840 28.09 -51.66 -1.32
N TYR A 841 27.85 -52.96 -1.28
CA TYR A 841 26.58 -53.60 -0.88
C TYR A 841 26.65 -54.31 0.49
N LYS A 842 27.82 -54.32 1.13
CA LYS A 842 28.08 -54.99 2.42
C LYS A 842 28.04 -54.01 3.59
N LEU A 843 27.30 -54.34 4.64
CA LEU A 843 27.32 -53.59 5.90
C LEU A 843 28.60 -53.90 6.70
N SER A 844 29.32 -52.86 7.09
CA SER A 844 30.46 -52.93 7.99
C SER A 844 30.11 -52.38 9.37
N TYR A 845 30.41 -53.16 10.41
CA TYR A 845 30.21 -52.81 11.81
C TYR A 845 31.54 -52.78 12.55
N ASN A 846 31.73 -51.80 13.44
CA ASN A 846 32.82 -51.78 14.39
C ASN A 846 32.42 -52.59 15.64
N THR A 847 33.40 -53.15 16.37
CA THR A 847 33.16 -53.76 17.68
C THR A 847 32.53 -52.73 18.62
N GLY A 848 31.32 -53.02 19.12
CA GLY A 848 30.54 -52.11 19.95
C GLY A 848 29.37 -51.40 19.26
N ASP A 849 29.28 -51.42 17.92
CA ASP A 849 28.11 -50.90 17.20
C ASP A 849 26.82 -51.64 17.60
N THR A 850 25.69 -50.92 17.64
CA THR A 850 24.36 -51.53 17.63
C THR A 850 24.15 -52.28 16.31
N GLN A 851 23.72 -53.53 16.38
CA GLN A 851 23.49 -54.38 15.21
C GLN A 851 22.14 -55.10 15.29
N MET A 852 21.27 -54.89 14.31
CA MET A 852 20.02 -55.64 14.17
C MET A 852 20.23 -56.89 13.28
N ALA A 853 19.78 -58.05 13.77
CA ALA A 853 19.90 -59.32 13.04
C ALA A 853 18.78 -59.49 11.98
N ASN A 854 19.14 -59.69 10.71
CA ASN A 854 18.18 -60.01 9.64
C ASN A 854 17.58 -61.41 9.83
N THR A 855 16.47 -61.50 10.56
CA THR A 855 15.84 -62.80 10.87
C THR A 855 14.66 -63.11 9.96
N THR A 856 13.97 -62.09 9.47
CA THR A 856 12.96 -62.22 8.40
C THR A 856 13.06 -61.04 7.43
N GLU A 857 12.59 -61.25 6.20
CA GLU A 857 12.32 -60.22 5.21
C GLU A 857 10.86 -60.37 4.77
N ASN A 858 10.16 -59.26 4.54
CA ASN A 858 8.75 -59.20 4.15
C ASN A 858 8.61 -58.11 3.09
N ILE A 859 7.89 -58.38 2.00
CA ILE A 859 7.87 -57.52 0.82
C ILE A 859 6.44 -57.23 0.35
N SER A 860 6.20 -56.00 -0.09
CA SER A 860 4.88 -55.52 -0.52
C SER A 860 5.00 -54.62 -1.74
N GLN A 861 4.07 -54.78 -2.66
CA GLN A 861 3.85 -53.89 -3.80
C GLN A 861 2.45 -53.28 -3.71
N SER A 862 2.35 -51.97 -3.87
CA SER A 862 1.08 -51.26 -3.89
C SER A 862 1.05 -50.15 -4.94
N THR A 863 -0.13 -49.60 -5.20
CA THR A 863 -0.32 -48.50 -6.16
C THR A 863 -1.30 -47.50 -5.58
N ILE A 864 -0.85 -46.26 -5.42
CA ILE A 864 -1.58 -45.19 -4.73
C ILE A 864 -1.90 -44.10 -5.75
N SER A 865 -3.18 -43.76 -5.91
CA SER A 865 -3.58 -42.65 -6.78
C SER A 865 -3.02 -41.33 -6.25
N ALA A 866 -2.33 -40.57 -7.10
CA ALA A 866 -1.85 -39.23 -6.76
C ALA A 866 -3.00 -38.28 -6.38
N SER A 867 -4.22 -38.55 -6.86
CA SER A 867 -5.43 -37.81 -6.47
C SER A 867 -5.88 -38.05 -5.01
N LYS A 868 -5.40 -39.10 -4.34
CA LYS A 868 -5.62 -39.32 -2.89
C LYS A 868 -4.54 -38.65 -2.04
N VAL A 869 -3.33 -38.58 -2.58
CA VAL A 869 -2.16 -37.93 -1.96
C VAL A 869 -2.28 -36.41 -1.96
N ASN A 870 -2.92 -35.83 -2.97
CA ASN A 870 -3.21 -34.40 -3.09
C ASN A 870 -1.97 -33.47 -2.98
N GLY A 871 -0.76 -34.01 -3.20
CA GLY A 871 0.50 -33.27 -3.10
C GLY A 871 1.19 -33.28 -1.73
N ASP A 872 0.71 -34.06 -0.76
CA ASP A 872 1.22 -34.13 0.62
C ASP A 872 2.01 -35.42 0.90
N SER A 873 3.28 -35.34 1.30
CA SER A 873 4.11 -36.51 1.63
C SER A 873 3.62 -37.27 2.86
N SER A 874 2.94 -36.60 3.79
CA SER A 874 2.38 -37.17 5.01
C SER A 874 1.18 -38.06 4.69
N GLU A 875 0.30 -37.60 3.79
CA GLU A 875 -0.82 -38.41 3.30
C GLU A 875 -0.33 -39.56 2.40
N LEU A 876 0.72 -39.35 1.58
CA LEU A 876 1.39 -40.45 0.88
C LEU A 876 1.93 -41.49 1.87
N ALA A 877 2.69 -41.07 2.89
CA ALA A 877 3.29 -41.96 3.87
C ALA A 877 2.23 -42.79 4.61
N LYS A 878 1.16 -42.13 5.05
CA LYS A 878 -0.01 -42.76 5.68
C LYS A 878 -0.70 -43.76 4.76
N LEU A 879 -0.89 -43.44 3.47
CA LEU A 879 -1.48 -44.35 2.48
C LEU A 879 -0.57 -45.56 2.17
N ILE A 880 0.76 -45.40 2.20
CA ILE A 880 1.72 -46.51 2.10
C ILE A 880 1.64 -47.40 3.33
N ALA A 881 1.71 -46.83 4.54
CA ALA A 881 1.61 -47.58 5.80
C ALA A 881 0.29 -48.35 5.93
N GLN A 882 -0.82 -47.78 5.46
CA GLN A 882 -2.11 -48.48 5.36
C GLN A 882 -2.08 -49.65 4.38
N ALA A 883 -1.46 -49.50 3.20
CA ALA A 883 -1.31 -50.59 2.24
C ALA A 883 -0.41 -51.72 2.77
N MET A 884 0.68 -51.38 3.45
CA MET A 884 1.54 -52.33 4.16
C MET A 884 0.75 -53.10 5.23
N PHE A 885 -0.03 -52.40 6.07
CA PHE A 885 -0.81 -53.02 7.14
C PHE A 885 -1.94 -53.91 6.57
N GLN A 886 -2.57 -53.52 5.47
CA GLN A 886 -3.58 -54.33 4.78
C GLN A 886 -2.99 -55.69 4.35
N GLN A 887 -1.87 -55.68 3.61
CA GLN A 887 -1.25 -56.90 3.08
C GLN A 887 -0.57 -57.73 4.18
N TYR A 888 0.31 -57.12 4.99
CA TYR A 888 1.13 -57.85 5.95
C TYR A 888 0.36 -58.34 7.18
N ILE A 889 -0.66 -57.58 7.60
CA ILE A 889 -1.37 -57.84 8.86
C ILE A 889 -2.80 -58.28 8.57
N GLU A 890 -3.64 -57.44 7.96
CA GLU A 890 -5.09 -57.68 7.94
C GLU A 890 -5.51 -58.90 7.12
N GLU A 891 -4.94 -59.09 5.93
CA GLU A 891 -5.25 -60.20 5.02
C GLU A 891 -4.79 -61.54 5.60
N GLU A 892 -3.65 -61.58 6.30
CA GLU A 892 -3.09 -62.78 6.91
C GLU A 892 -3.62 -63.09 8.34
N ARG A 893 -4.10 -62.08 9.08
CA ARG A 893 -4.60 -62.18 10.48
C ARG A 893 -5.50 -63.40 10.69
N ALA A 894 -6.48 -63.59 9.81
CA ALA A 894 -7.45 -64.68 9.91
C ALA A 894 -6.80 -66.07 9.71
N ALA A 895 -5.83 -66.20 8.82
CA ALA A 895 -5.09 -67.44 8.58
C ALA A 895 -4.14 -67.75 9.74
N TYR A 896 -3.47 -66.74 10.32
CA TYR A 896 -2.61 -66.90 11.49
C TYR A 896 -3.39 -67.40 12.70
N LEU A 897 -4.53 -66.76 13.02
CA LEU A 897 -5.37 -67.12 14.15
C LEU A 897 -6.06 -68.49 13.98
N ALA A 898 -6.22 -68.97 12.74
CA ALA A 898 -6.62 -70.34 12.43
C ALA A 898 -5.47 -71.37 12.54
N GLY A 899 -4.25 -70.94 12.89
CA GLY A 899 -3.06 -71.78 13.04
C GLY A 899 -2.31 -72.08 11.73
N ASN A 900 -2.68 -71.46 10.61
CA ASN A 900 -2.04 -71.69 9.31
C ASN A 900 -0.88 -70.70 9.08
N THR A 901 0.20 -70.86 9.84
CA THR A 901 1.37 -69.97 9.81
C THR A 901 2.09 -69.93 8.45
N SER A 902 1.98 -70.99 7.64
CA SER A 902 2.55 -71.04 6.28
C SER A 902 1.79 -70.19 5.26
N ALA A 903 0.54 -69.82 5.53
CA ALA A 903 -0.25 -68.88 4.73
C ALA A 903 -0.49 -67.55 5.48
N ALA A 904 0.34 -67.29 6.49
CA ALA A 904 0.30 -66.09 7.32
C ALA A 904 1.73 -65.72 7.77
N MET A 905 2.65 -65.64 6.80
CA MET A 905 4.07 -65.50 7.06
C MET A 905 4.43 -64.08 7.51
N HIS A 906 3.87 -63.05 6.88
CA HIS A 906 4.10 -61.65 7.24
C HIS A 906 3.53 -61.31 8.63
N TYR A 907 2.31 -61.74 8.95
CA TYR A 907 1.71 -61.59 10.28
C TYR A 907 2.55 -62.29 11.34
N SER A 908 3.03 -63.50 11.03
CA SER A 908 3.95 -64.22 11.92
C SER A 908 5.27 -63.47 12.10
N ASN A 909 5.86 -62.97 11.02
CA ASN A 909 7.16 -62.29 10.98
C ASN A 909 7.17 -60.90 11.62
N ILE A 910 6.07 -60.15 11.51
CA ILE A 910 5.99 -58.73 11.89
C ILE A 910 5.24 -58.55 13.22
N ALA A 911 4.05 -59.16 13.39
CA ALA A 911 3.28 -59.01 14.61
C ALA A 911 3.61 -60.07 15.68
N ALA A 912 3.61 -61.35 15.32
CA ALA A 912 3.41 -62.41 16.32
C ALA A 912 4.66 -63.14 16.84
N LYS A 913 5.78 -63.17 16.10
CA LYS A 913 7.03 -63.83 16.55
C LYS A 913 7.77 -63.09 17.69
N GLY A 914 7.40 -61.84 17.97
CA GLY A 914 7.90 -61.08 19.12
C GLY A 914 9.36 -60.64 19.02
N TYR A 915 9.82 -60.34 17.80
CA TYR A 915 11.09 -59.66 17.52
C TYR A 915 11.13 -58.27 18.16
N THR A 916 12.29 -57.84 18.66
CA THR A 916 12.41 -56.53 19.34
C THR A 916 12.40 -55.36 18.36
N ASP A 917 12.90 -55.58 17.14
CA ASP A 917 13.26 -54.55 16.17
C ASP A 917 12.65 -54.86 14.78
N MET A 918 12.27 -53.80 14.07
CA MET A 918 11.98 -53.80 12.63
C MET A 918 12.73 -52.66 11.94
N SER A 919 13.08 -52.87 10.67
CA SER A 919 13.55 -51.84 9.74
C SER A 919 12.62 -51.83 8.53
N VAL A 920 12.30 -50.64 8.04
CA VAL A 920 11.40 -50.42 6.90
C VAL A 920 12.17 -49.64 5.83
N GLY A 921 12.15 -50.15 4.60
CA GLY A 921 12.66 -49.46 3.41
C GLY A 921 11.50 -49.22 2.44
N VAL A 922 11.46 -48.05 1.82
CA VAL A 922 10.37 -47.63 0.92
C VAL A 922 10.97 -47.07 -0.36
N PHE A 923 10.45 -47.53 -1.50
CA PHE A 923 10.82 -46.98 -2.81
C PHE A 923 9.56 -46.63 -3.60
N VAL A 924 9.53 -45.42 -4.16
CA VAL A 924 8.33 -44.83 -4.78
C VAL A 924 8.69 -44.31 -6.17
N VAL A 925 7.86 -44.66 -7.16
CA VAL A 925 8.07 -44.26 -8.56
C VAL A 925 6.76 -43.74 -9.15
N LYS A 926 6.81 -42.58 -9.81
CA LYS A 926 5.64 -41.92 -10.44
C LYS A 926 5.29 -42.59 -11.77
N GLN A 927 4.08 -43.11 -11.92
CA GLN A 927 3.60 -43.76 -13.14
C GLN A 927 2.23 -43.21 -13.54
N GLY A 928 2.23 -42.23 -14.45
CA GLY A 928 1.03 -41.51 -14.85
C GLY A 928 0.41 -40.79 -13.63
N ASN A 929 -0.85 -41.12 -13.33
CA ASN A 929 -1.60 -40.53 -12.21
C ASN A 929 -1.44 -41.30 -10.88
N ASN A 930 -0.52 -42.27 -10.80
CA ASN A 930 -0.29 -43.09 -9.62
C ASN A 930 1.18 -43.02 -9.15
N TYR A 931 1.37 -43.30 -7.87
CA TYR A 931 2.64 -43.74 -7.30
C TYR A 931 2.63 -45.26 -7.23
N VAL A 932 3.61 -45.91 -7.84
CA VAL A 932 3.91 -47.34 -7.64
C VAL A 932 4.90 -47.41 -6.49
N VAL A 933 4.60 -48.24 -5.50
CA VAL A 933 5.36 -48.30 -4.24
C VAL A 933 5.76 -49.72 -3.94
N THR A 934 7.04 -49.92 -3.63
CA THR A 934 7.52 -51.09 -2.92
C THR A 934 7.91 -50.76 -1.50
N THR A 935 7.69 -51.71 -0.61
CA THR A 935 8.24 -51.67 0.74
C THR A 935 8.89 -52.99 1.08
N THR A 936 9.93 -52.93 1.92
CA THR A 936 10.54 -54.10 2.55
C THR A 936 10.54 -53.88 4.05
N VAL A 937 10.10 -54.87 4.82
CA VAL A 937 10.14 -54.88 6.29
C VAL A 937 11.02 -56.05 6.74
N ILE A 938 12.19 -55.72 7.28
CA ILE A 938 13.09 -56.67 7.91
C ILE A 938 12.79 -56.70 9.41
N THR A 939 12.72 -57.89 10.03
CA THR A 939 12.50 -58.03 11.48
C THR A 939 13.53 -58.94 12.14
N GLY A 940 13.78 -58.68 13.42
CA GLY A 940 14.81 -59.38 14.17
C GLY A 940 15.05 -58.81 15.57
N ASN A 941 16.12 -59.25 16.20
CA ASN A 941 16.52 -58.78 17.52
C ASN A 941 17.77 -57.89 17.42
N HIS A 942 17.85 -56.86 18.25
CA HIS A 942 19.09 -56.10 18.41
C HIS A 942 20.17 -56.92 19.12
N SER A 943 21.41 -56.53 18.87
CA SER A 943 22.63 -57.11 19.42
C SER A 943 23.75 -56.07 19.38
N THR A 944 24.92 -56.40 19.92
CA THR A 944 26.12 -55.57 19.82
C THR A 944 27.13 -56.30 18.93
N ALA A 945 27.66 -55.60 17.92
CA ALA A 945 28.70 -56.12 17.04
C ALA A 945 29.97 -56.48 17.84
N ARG A 946 30.65 -57.55 17.42
CA ARG A 946 31.81 -58.15 18.10
C ARG A 946 33.05 -58.13 17.23
#